data_AF-A0A8S3TPZ9-F1
#
_entry.id   AF-A0A8S3TPZ9-F1
#
_cell.length_a   1.000
_cell.length_b   1.000
_cell.length_c   1.000
_cell.angle_alpha   90.00
_cell.angle_beta   90.00
_cell.angle_gamma   90.00
#
_symmetry.space_group_name_H-M   'P 1'
#
loop_
_entity.id
_entity.type
_entity.pdbx_description
1 polymer ?
#
loop_
_entity_poly.entity_id
_entity_poly.type
_entity_poly.pdbx_seq_one_letter_code
_entity_poly.pdbx_strand_id
1 'polypeptide(L)'
;MKNSVKQRRQNSSQLALTNNNHEDVTFKEGAIVRIKLENILTYDSVEFQVGPYLNVIIGPNGTGKSTIVCAICIGLGGKLSILGRAQQVADFIKYGCNKGKIELELFNEDGENYIIHREINKNNKSEWTINGRPATHRAVDELVAQKNIQVNNLCQFLPQEKVADFAKMTSEELLENTEKSINNELYDNHQKLKKAREQARSLELGFENIQERLDQEKQKNARLEQDVKNFEERERHLSKIQILQMKRPWVEYDEKRKLYEKYKTERDKKAEEYKQAKQMFAPLQKKLDAMKKRKEDIEKEMKTKTDSLRDYARKAQASSKEIEAFTDKTQEVQNDLKFKRNEELSRKKRVQDLKKQIDLLKSELETTVQTEDIGPQIEKVTQEMRKICHEMEQMSQDGDLIRRDIVIIRNDINSNQQQLKEIQNVENKKLEILRQKHKHTYDAVMWCKENKNKFQGEVHLPMMMTINPKDASMAKFIEMHIRADDLKAFVFENSNDYNLFMSTMRDEQGLKVNALKVPQKPVSEYVPTKSIENYRRYGFQSYLKDYISCPDGIMRYLCAQYRVHAIPVGDRRSKERVEDILAQCPEFSMFYTIDSQYQVKRSRYDGSISSRSSKIRDPTWLIASGDNSREVMLETQIRQLQAQFKTKEEEYNSKQKMSKQLDTKLNQKREEKKELSQKKDVKKRLQSQIDSKIQRMKTEEAEAVNLQTEEESALKEIRGYNKKKCTSLQKLKDYTRKCIELSTEKVRLGLRQAMFIHEQEQVEEELREQSGVLQNFERAFEEIKEKVKTAKEMAKRLLQAAKHVTNTDVDSELSPELRQSFESCPSTLDEIDAAIHEQQARADSLFQTDERVVKEYRQRKKEIAQLEKDVTNRQQQLHGHQEEVEKAKREWLEPLRGLIERINENFSYFFSCMKCAGEIDLNVPDNPEDYEKYGIKIKVKFRDSESLRELTPHHQSGGERSVSTVLYMMALQELAKCPFRCVDEINQGMDPVNERKVFELVVQTVCRRSASQYFLLTPKLLPDLEYSDNMTVLCVCNGPYMLNHTEWNLKKFIRRRKRLEDE
;
A
#
# COMPACT_ATOMS: atom_id res chain seq x y z
N MET A 1 13.22 -49.71 44.35
CA MET A 1 13.17 -48.56 43.41
C MET A 1 11.84 -48.56 42.65
N LYS A 2 10.82 -47.97 43.28
CA LYS A 2 9.48 -47.59 42.81
C LYS A 2 8.77 -47.17 44.10
N ASN A 3 8.93 -45.90 44.50
CA ASN A 3 8.18 -45.18 45.57
C ASN A 3 8.96 -43.94 46.05
N SER A 4 9.18 -42.93 45.20
CA SER A 4 9.63 -41.61 45.67
C SER A 4 9.03 -40.40 44.91
N VAL A 5 8.03 -40.61 44.05
CA VAL A 5 7.42 -39.52 43.25
C VAL A 5 6.03 -39.09 43.78
N LYS A 6 5.51 -39.71 44.86
CA LYS A 6 4.17 -39.40 45.40
C LYS A 6 4.12 -38.48 46.64
N GLN A 7 5.24 -37.98 47.16
CA GLN A 7 5.26 -37.19 48.41
C GLN A 7 5.63 -35.70 48.28
N ARG A 8 5.74 -35.16 47.06
CA ARG A 8 5.99 -33.70 46.85
C ARG A 8 4.81 -32.92 46.24
N ARG A 9 3.62 -33.53 46.11
CA ARG A 9 2.40 -32.87 45.57
C ARG A 9 1.25 -32.73 46.58
N GLN A 10 1.46 -33.04 47.86
CA GLN A 10 0.40 -32.98 48.90
C GLN A 10 0.54 -31.82 49.91
N ASN A 11 1.53 -30.92 49.77
CA ASN A 11 1.71 -29.78 50.69
C ASN A 11 1.39 -28.40 50.06
N SER A 12 0.61 -28.34 48.99
CA SER A 12 0.16 -27.06 48.39
C SER A 12 -1.35 -26.85 48.41
N SER A 13 -2.11 -27.73 49.07
CA SER A 13 -3.59 -27.71 49.14
C SER A 13 -4.14 -27.54 50.56
N GLN A 14 -3.37 -26.95 51.48
CA GLN A 14 -3.84 -26.50 52.80
C GLN A 14 -3.22 -25.13 53.12
N LEU A 15 -3.79 -24.07 52.55
CA LEU A 15 -3.56 -22.68 52.99
C LEU A 15 -4.74 -21.78 52.60
N ALA A 16 -5.95 -22.33 52.66
CA ALA A 16 -7.20 -21.58 52.70
C ALA A 16 -7.99 -22.13 53.88
N LEU A 17 -8.13 -21.33 54.93
CA LEU A 17 -9.08 -21.37 56.04
C LEU A 17 -8.39 -20.81 57.29
N THR A 18 -8.62 -19.52 57.51
CA THR A 18 -9.00 -18.89 58.80
C THR A 18 -8.77 -17.38 58.67
N ASN A 19 -9.83 -16.68 58.30
CA ASN A 19 -10.24 -15.39 58.87
C ASN A 19 -11.71 -15.17 58.45
N ASN A 20 -12.62 -15.37 59.40
CA ASN A 20 -14.03 -15.05 59.27
C ASN A 20 -14.22 -13.52 59.18
N ASN A 21 -15.23 -13.13 58.41
CA ASN A 21 -15.81 -11.78 58.19
C ASN A 21 -15.46 -11.06 56.87
N HIS A 22 -15.48 -11.77 55.74
CA HIS A 22 -15.91 -11.17 54.47
C HIS A 22 -16.79 -12.18 53.72
N GLU A 23 -18.05 -11.79 53.47
CA GLU A 23 -19.05 -12.53 52.69
C GLU A 23 -18.53 -12.91 51.28
N ASP A 24 -19.02 -14.04 50.74
CA ASP A 24 -18.56 -14.70 49.51
C ASP A 24 -18.23 -13.77 48.33
N VAL A 25 -16.94 -13.71 47.98
CA VAL A 25 -16.42 -12.96 46.83
C VAL A 25 -16.43 -13.87 45.59
N THR A 26 -17.48 -13.80 44.78
CA THR A 26 -17.66 -14.63 43.57
C THR A 26 -17.19 -13.92 42.31
N PHE A 27 -16.26 -14.55 41.56
CA PHE A 27 -15.94 -14.12 40.18
C PHE A 27 -17.10 -14.46 39.25
N LYS A 28 -17.28 -13.66 38.19
CA LYS A 28 -18.23 -13.96 37.11
C LYS A 28 -17.59 -14.84 36.05
N GLU A 29 -18.39 -15.65 35.36
CA GLU A 29 -17.94 -16.42 34.20
C GLU A 29 -17.08 -15.58 33.23
N GLY A 30 -15.90 -16.09 32.86
CA GLY A 30 -14.97 -15.44 31.95
C GLY A 30 -14.10 -14.33 32.57
N ALA A 31 -14.26 -14.00 33.86
CA ALA A 31 -13.39 -13.05 34.56
C ALA A 31 -11.97 -13.61 34.72
N ILE A 32 -10.96 -12.74 34.74
CA ILE A 32 -9.57 -13.15 34.93
C ILE A 32 -9.36 -13.36 36.44
N VAL A 33 -8.80 -14.50 36.84
CA VAL A 33 -8.46 -14.80 38.25
C VAL A 33 -6.98 -14.58 38.52
N ARG A 34 -6.14 -14.92 37.54
CA ARG A 34 -4.69 -14.91 37.67
C ARG A 34 -4.02 -14.55 36.37
N ILE A 35 -2.97 -13.74 36.47
CA ILE A 35 -2.12 -13.34 35.36
C ILE A 35 -0.67 -13.69 35.72
N LYS A 36 -0.02 -14.46 34.84
CA LYS A 36 1.38 -14.83 34.97
C LYS A 36 2.15 -14.51 33.70
N LEU A 37 3.24 -13.76 33.85
CA LEU A 37 4.09 -13.30 32.76
C LEU A 37 5.53 -13.73 33.02
N GLU A 38 6.19 -14.25 32.00
CA GLU A 38 7.61 -14.63 32.05
C GLU A 38 8.33 -14.06 30.81
N ASN A 39 9.39 -13.28 31.02
CA ASN A 39 10.19 -12.63 29.97
C ASN A 39 9.36 -11.80 28.97
N ILE A 40 8.40 -11.01 29.46
CA ILE A 40 7.54 -10.13 28.65
C ILE A 40 7.89 -8.66 28.95
N LEU A 41 8.41 -7.96 27.94
CA LEU A 41 8.88 -6.56 27.99
C LEU A 41 9.68 -6.21 29.26
N THR A 42 9.01 -5.65 30.27
CA THR A 42 9.63 -5.17 31.52
C THR A 42 9.67 -6.22 32.64
N TYR A 43 8.93 -7.33 32.50
CA TYR A 43 8.82 -8.37 33.52
C TYR A 43 9.73 -9.57 33.24
N ASP A 44 10.55 -9.95 34.22
CA ASP A 44 11.31 -11.22 34.21
C ASP A 44 10.39 -12.40 34.52
N SER A 45 9.74 -12.36 35.69
CA SER A 45 8.74 -13.33 36.09
C SER A 45 7.83 -12.73 37.15
N VAL A 46 6.54 -12.61 36.85
CA VAL A 46 5.56 -12.07 37.78
C VAL A 46 4.28 -12.89 37.73
N GLU A 47 3.66 -13.05 38.89
CA GLU A 47 2.38 -13.70 39.06
C GLU A 47 1.57 -12.89 40.07
N PHE A 48 0.39 -12.41 39.67
CA PHE A 48 -0.51 -11.69 40.56
C PHE A 48 -1.94 -12.20 40.45
N GLN A 49 -2.60 -12.25 41.61
CA GLN A 49 -4.01 -12.57 41.76
C GLN A 49 -4.80 -11.27 41.73
N VAL A 50 -5.84 -11.24 40.90
CA VAL A 50 -6.67 -10.05 40.67
C VAL A 50 -8.00 -10.23 41.41
N GLY A 51 -8.64 -9.14 41.84
CA GLY A 51 -9.97 -9.17 42.46
C GLY A 51 -11.09 -9.24 41.42
N PRO A 52 -12.33 -9.62 41.80
CA PRO A 52 -13.43 -9.79 40.85
C PRO A 52 -14.11 -8.49 40.39
N TYR A 53 -13.89 -7.36 41.08
CA TYR A 53 -14.50 -6.07 40.75
C TYR A 53 -13.45 -5.09 40.20
N LEU A 54 -13.21 -3.97 40.87
CA LEU A 54 -12.27 -2.94 40.41
C LEU A 54 -10.82 -3.30 40.79
N ASN A 55 -9.97 -3.46 39.79
CA ASN A 55 -8.53 -3.68 39.90
C ASN A 55 -7.79 -2.42 39.44
N VAL A 56 -7.26 -1.63 40.37
CA VAL A 56 -6.50 -0.42 40.04
C VAL A 56 -5.02 -0.75 40.04
N ILE A 57 -4.43 -0.76 38.85
CA ILE A 57 -3.00 -1.01 38.64
C ILE A 57 -2.27 0.33 38.68
N ILE A 58 -1.49 0.55 39.74
CA ILE A 58 -0.78 1.80 39.98
C ILE A 58 0.73 1.62 39.86
N GLY A 59 1.43 2.69 39.50
CA GLY A 59 2.88 2.71 39.40
C GLY A 59 3.38 3.88 38.55
N PRO A 60 4.61 4.37 38.76
CA PRO A 60 5.21 5.40 37.93
C PRO A 60 5.18 5.09 36.43
N ASN A 61 5.27 6.11 35.57
CA ASN A 61 5.35 5.92 34.12
C ASN A 61 6.56 5.06 33.75
N GLY A 62 6.43 4.11 32.82
CA GLY A 62 7.53 3.24 32.39
C GLY A 62 7.77 1.98 33.23
N THR A 63 7.06 1.78 34.34
CA THR A 63 7.20 0.58 35.22
C THR A 63 6.63 -0.72 34.68
N GLY A 64 5.94 -0.69 33.52
CA GLY A 64 5.34 -1.88 32.92
C GLY A 64 3.85 -2.07 33.18
N LYS A 65 3.13 -1.08 33.74
CA LYS A 65 1.66 -1.16 33.93
C LYS A 65 0.95 -1.57 32.64
N SER A 66 1.15 -0.81 31.58
CA SER A 66 0.48 -1.03 30.30
C SER A 66 0.93 -2.29 29.57
N THR A 67 2.05 -2.91 29.99
CA THR A 67 2.45 -4.25 29.52
C THR A 67 1.46 -5.32 29.98
N ILE A 68 0.82 -5.15 31.14
CA ILE A 68 -0.19 -6.08 31.65
C ILE A 68 -1.41 -6.12 30.71
N VAL A 69 -1.95 -4.96 30.32
CA VAL A 69 -3.09 -4.90 29.37
C VAL A 69 -2.73 -5.47 28.02
N CYS A 70 -1.53 -5.18 27.51
CA CYS A 70 -1.03 -5.78 26.28
C CYS A 70 -0.92 -7.31 26.40
N ALA A 71 -0.44 -7.82 27.53
CA ALA A 71 -0.30 -9.24 27.77
C ALA A 71 -1.66 -9.95 27.88
N ILE A 72 -2.66 -9.32 28.51
CA ILE A 72 -4.05 -9.83 28.53
C ILE A 72 -4.58 -9.91 27.09
N CYS A 73 -4.48 -8.83 26.32
CA CYS A 73 -4.98 -8.78 24.94
C CYS A 73 -4.30 -9.83 24.04
N ILE A 74 -2.97 -9.93 24.09
CA ILE A 74 -2.21 -10.89 23.28
C ILE A 74 -2.41 -12.33 23.78
N GLY A 75 -2.50 -12.53 25.08
CA GLY A 75 -2.75 -13.84 25.69
C GLY A 75 -4.12 -14.42 25.34
N LEU A 76 -5.09 -13.58 24.95
CA LEU A 76 -6.44 -13.98 24.54
C LEU A 76 -6.65 -13.98 23.02
N GLY A 77 -5.59 -13.89 22.21
CA GLY A 77 -5.70 -13.94 20.74
C GLY A 77 -6.00 -12.60 20.06
N GLY A 78 -5.91 -11.48 20.77
CA GLY A 78 -6.16 -10.15 20.24
C GLY A 78 -5.22 -9.72 19.11
N LYS A 79 -5.74 -8.92 18.16
CA LYS A 79 -4.95 -8.37 17.06
C LYS A 79 -4.02 -7.25 17.55
N LEU A 80 -2.77 -7.28 17.09
CA LEU A 80 -1.76 -6.26 17.44
C LEU A 80 -2.12 -4.83 16.99
N SER A 81 -2.94 -4.69 15.94
CA SER A 81 -3.42 -3.40 15.42
C SER A 81 -4.22 -2.59 16.45
N ILE A 82 -4.85 -3.27 17.41
CA ILE A 82 -5.63 -2.61 18.47
C ILE A 82 -4.69 -1.94 19.48
N LEU A 83 -3.55 -2.56 19.74
CA LEU A 83 -2.61 -2.11 20.78
C LEU A 83 -1.73 -0.94 20.33
N GLY A 84 -1.61 -0.64 19.02
CA GLY A 84 -0.87 0.51 18.47
C GLY A 84 0.66 0.51 18.67
N ARG A 85 1.18 -0.41 19.51
CA ARG A 85 2.55 -0.37 20.05
C ARG A 85 3.59 -1.20 19.31
N ALA A 86 3.19 -2.25 18.59
CA ALA A 86 4.13 -3.18 17.96
C ALA A 86 3.54 -3.83 16.69
N GLN A 87 4.40 -4.17 15.73
CA GLN A 87 3.97 -4.80 14.46
C GLN A 87 4.04 -6.33 14.54
N GLN A 88 4.87 -6.88 15.42
CA GLN A 88 5.08 -8.32 15.56
C GLN A 88 4.93 -8.76 17.01
N VAL A 89 4.51 -10.01 17.22
CA VAL A 89 4.29 -10.56 18.56
C VAL A 89 5.64 -10.74 19.30
N ALA A 90 6.73 -11.01 18.56
CA ALA A 90 8.07 -11.12 19.15
C ALA A 90 8.58 -9.82 19.77
N ASP A 91 8.03 -8.66 19.38
CA ASP A 91 8.40 -7.35 19.95
C ASP A 91 8.00 -7.25 21.44
N PHE A 92 7.12 -8.13 21.93
CA PHE A 92 6.73 -8.20 23.34
C PHE A 92 7.65 -9.06 24.21
N ILE A 93 8.63 -9.76 23.62
CA ILE A 93 9.61 -10.53 24.38
C ILE A 93 10.61 -9.56 25.03
N LYS A 94 10.90 -9.77 26.31
CA LYS A 94 11.91 -8.99 27.04
C LYS A 94 13.26 -9.03 26.31
N TYR A 95 13.93 -7.88 26.22
CA TYR A 95 15.24 -7.78 25.57
C TYR A 95 16.24 -8.74 26.22
N GLY A 96 17.03 -9.43 25.40
CA GLY A 96 17.96 -10.50 25.85
C GLY A 96 17.37 -11.91 25.93
N CYS A 97 16.05 -12.08 26.04
CA CYS A 97 15.40 -13.40 26.18
C CYS A 97 15.00 -13.99 24.82
N ASN A 98 15.01 -15.32 24.66
CA ASN A 98 14.65 -15.98 23.39
C ASN A 98 13.16 -16.33 23.26
N LYS A 99 12.47 -16.37 24.40
CA LYS A 99 11.07 -16.74 24.53
C LYS A 99 10.39 -15.86 25.58
N GLY A 100 9.12 -15.55 25.36
CA GLY A 100 8.23 -14.93 26.36
C GLY A 100 7.00 -15.79 26.56
N LYS A 101 6.48 -15.88 27.78
CA LYS A 101 5.29 -16.67 28.11
C LYS A 101 4.24 -15.81 28.80
N ILE A 102 2.99 -16.04 28.40
CA ILE A 102 1.81 -15.40 28.97
C ILE A 102 0.85 -16.51 29.38
N GLU A 103 0.40 -16.48 30.62
CA GLU A 103 -0.57 -17.43 31.15
C GLU A 103 -1.70 -16.67 31.85
N LEU A 104 -2.93 -16.91 31.41
CA LEU A 104 -4.14 -16.27 31.88
C LEU A 104 -5.10 -17.35 32.37
N GLU A 105 -5.60 -17.18 33.59
CA GLU A 105 -6.61 -18.05 34.18
C GLU A 105 -7.97 -17.37 34.16
N LEU A 106 -8.92 -17.95 33.44
CA LEU A 106 -10.29 -17.47 33.31
C LEU A 106 -11.22 -18.30 34.20
N PHE A 107 -12.05 -17.61 34.97
CA PHE A 107 -13.04 -18.23 35.84
C PHE A 107 -14.12 -18.95 35.05
N ASN A 108 -14.48 -20.14 35.50
CA ASN A 108 -15.54 -20.95 34.92
C ASN A 108 -16.53 -21.37 36.01
N GLU A 109 -17.81 -20.98 35.87
CA GLU A 109 -18.84 -21.29 36.88
C GLU A 109 -19.16 -22.80 36.92
N ASP A 110 -19.13 -23.48 35.77
CA ASP A 110 -19.56 -24.88 35.61
C ASP A 110 -18.44 -25.93 35.78
N GLY A 111 -17.22 -25.55 36.22
CA GLY A 111 -16.12 -26.52 36.34
C GLY A 111 -14.74 -25.91 36.64
N GLU A 112 -13.68 -26.60 36.21
CA GLU A 112 -12.31 -26.08 36.35
C GLU A 112 -12.11 -24.80 35.51
N ASN A 113 -11.31 -23.87 36.04
CA ASN A 113 -10.92 -22.64 35.34
C ASN A 113 -10.17 -22.95 34.03
N TYR A 114 -10.30 -22.06 33.04
CA TYR A 114 -9.56 -22.18 31.79
C TYR A 114 -8.21 -21.47 31.90
N ILE A 115 -7.13 -22.23 31.80
CA ILE A 115 -5.76 -21.72 31.77
C ILE A 115 -5.32 -21.64 30.30
N ILE A 116 -5.31 -20.43 29.77
CA ILE A 116 -4.80 -20.12 28.43
C ILE A 116 -3.32 -19.76 28.56
N HIS A 117 -2.45 -20.54 27.94
CA HIS A 117 -1.02 -20.30 27.94
C HIS A 117 -0.51 -20.11 26.51
N ARG A 118 0.20 -19.00 26.30
CA ARG A 118 0.82 -18.60 25.04
C ARG A 118 2.33 -18.46 25.22
N GLU A 119 3.10 -19.25 24.46
CA GLU A 119 4.56 -19.10 24.37
C GLU A 119 4.92 -18.43 23.04
N ILE A 120 5.68 -17.34 23.10
CA ILE A 120 6.08 -16.51 21.96
C ILE A 120 7.59 -16.66 21.77
N ASN A 121 8.01 -17.07 20.58
CA ASN A 121 9.42 -17.18 20.20
C ASN A 121 9.90 -15.97 19.38
N LYS A 122 11.21 -15.66 19.43
CA LYS A 122 11.84 -14.61 18.59
C LYS A 122 11.58 -14.74 17.09
N ASN A 123 11.29 -15.95 16.59
CA ASN A 123 10.96 -16.21 15.19
C ASN A 123 9.49 -15.91 14.83
N ASN A 124 8.75 -15.17 15.67
CA ASN A 124 7.31 -14.90 15.56
C ASN A 124 6.39 -16.13 15.59
N LYS A 125 6.91 -17.30 15.98
CA LYS A 125 6.08 -18.50 16.21
C LYS A 125 5.43 -18.40 17.60
N SER A 126 4.11 -18.59 17.66
CA SER A 126 3.35 -18.70 18.91
C SER A 126 2.84 -20.12 19.10
N GLU A 127 3.10 -20.70 20.26
CA GLU A 127 2.55 -21.98 20.70
C GLU A 127 1.45 -21.70 21.73
N TRP A 128 0.34 -22.42 21.62
CA TRP A 128 -0.84 -22.22 22.46
C TRP A 128 -1.21 -23.51 23.18
N THR A 129 -1.58 -23.40 24.44
CA THR A 129 -2.18 -24.51 25.19
C THR A 129 -3.37 -24.01 26.01
N ILE A 130 -4.39 -24.85 26.13
CA ILE A 130 -5.56 -24.64 26.99
C ILE A 130 -5.56 -25.78 28.02
N ASN A 131 -5.55 -25.47 29.31
CA ASN A 131 -5.46 -26.44 30.41
C ASN A 131 -4.31 -27.46 30.23
N GLY A 132 -3.17 -27.00 29.71
CA GLY A 132 -1.98 -27.81 29.47
C GLY A 132 -2.02 -28.71 28.23
N ARG A 133 -3.10 -28.68 27.42
CA ARG A 133 -3.19 -29.41 26.14
C ARG A 133 -2.86 -28.49 24.96
N PRO A 134 -2.08 -28.93 23.96
CA PRO A 134 -1.82 -28.15 22.75
C PRO A 134 -3.13 -27.72 22.07
N ALA A 135 -3.23 -26.43 21.75
CA ALA A 135 -4.39 -25.82 21.11
C ALA A 135 -3.97 -25.01 19.87
N THR A 136 -4.93 -24.75 18.99
CA THR A 136 -4.72 -23.82 17.86
C THR A 136 -5.23 -22.44 18.24
N HIS A 137 -4.78 -21.40 17.52
CA HIS A 137 -5.32 -20.03 17.70
C HIS A 137 -6.85 -20.00 17.57
N ARG A 138 -7.42 -20.74 16.61
CA ARG A 138 -8.88 -20.81 16.41
C ARG A 138 -9.61 -21.38 17.62
N ALA A 139 -9.06 -22.41 18.26
CA ALA A 139 -9.66 -22.98 19.47
C ALA A 139 -9.64 -22.00 20.65
N VAL A 140 -8.62 -21.14 20.73
CA VAL A 140 -8.57 -20.05 21.71
C VAL A 140 -9.61 -18.97 21.37
N ASP A 141 -9.74 -18.58 20.09
CA ASP A 141 -10.76 -17.63 19.64
C ASP A 141 -12.18 -18.12 19.93
N GLU A 142 -12.46 -19.41 19.70
CA GLU A 142 -13.76 -20.04 19.99
C GLU A 142 -14.07 -20.02 21.49
N LEU A 143 -13.10 -20.36 22.35
CA LEU A 143 -13.25 -20.30 23.81
C LEU A 143 -13.49 -18.87 24.31
N VAL A 144 -12.71 -17.92 23.79
CA VAL A 144 -12.82 -16.49 24.10
C VAL A 144 -14.19 -15.95 23.67
N ALA A 145 -14.66 -16.31 22.48
CA ALA A 145 -16.00 -15.96 22.00
C ALA A 145 -17.12 -16.60 22.82
N GLN A 146 -16.98 -17.87 23.21
CA GLN A 146 -17.94 -18.58 24.06
C GLN A 146 -18.11 -17.90 25.42
N LYS A 147 -17.03 -17.37 26.00
CA LYS A 147 -17.04 -16.62 27.27
C LYS A 147 -17.37 -15.13 27.10
N ASN A 148 -17.85 -14.73 25.92
CA ASN A 148 -18.22 -13.36 25.57
C ASN A 148 -17.07 -12.35 25.83
N ILE A 149 -15.84 -12.78 25.59
CA ILE A 149 -14.65 -11.92 25.66
C ILE A 149 -14.40 -11.37 24.25
N GLN A 150 -14.54 -10.06 24.09
CA GLN A 150 -14.40 -9.37 22.81
C GLN A 150 -13.10 -8.57 22.77
N VAL A 151 -12.00 -9.26 22.44
CA VAL A 151 -10.66 -8.65 22.44
C VAL A 151 -10.49 -7.52 21.41
N ASN A 152 -11.34 -7.49 20.39
CA ASN A 152 -11.35 -6.46 19.34
C ASN A 152 -12.30 -5.28 19.63
N ASN A 153 -13.06 -5.31 20.72
CA ASN A 153 -14.01 -4.27 21.10
C ASN A 153 -13.29 -3.16 21.91
N LEU A 154 -13.37 -1.91 21.43
CA LEU A 154 -12.76 -0.73 22.06
C LEU A 154 -13.34 -0.41 23.45
N CYS A 155 -14.60 -0.77 23.71
CA CYS A 155 -15.23 -0.62 25.03
C CYS A 155 -14.71 -1.64 26.05
N GLN A 156 -14.18 -2.80 25.60
CA GLN A 156 -13.59 -3.80 26.47
C GLN A 156 -12.07 -3.61 26.65
N PHE A 157 -11.36 -3.29 25.57
CA PHE A 157 -9.93 -2.98 25.60
C PHE A 157 -9.69 -1.57 25.08
N LEU A 158 -9.41 -0.65 26.00
CA LEU A 158 -9.14 0.75 25.69
C LEU A 158 -7.66 1.08 25.97
N PRO A 159 -6.75 0.83 25.02
CA PRO A 159 -5.36 1.21 25.15
C PRO A 159 -5.20 2.72 25.01
N GLN A 160 -4.21 3.27 25.72
CA GLN A 160 -3.89 4.71 25.78
C GLN A 160 -3.94 5.43 24.43
N GLU A 161 -3.37 4.84 23.36
CA GLU A 161 -3.27 5.49 22.05
C GLU A 161 -4.62 5.58 21.31
N LYS A 162 -5.60 4.73 21.65
CA LYS A 162 -6.90 4.64 20.98
C LYS A 162 -7.95 5.62 21.51
N VAL A 163 -7.77 6.18 22.70
CA VAL A 163 -8.66 7.21 23.27
C VAL A 163 -8.71 8.46 22.37
N ALA A 164 -7.56 8.84 21.81
CA ALA A 164 -7.47 9.97 20.89
C ALA A 164 -8.01 9.66 19.48
N ASP A 165 -8.02 8.40 19.07
CA ASP A 165 -8.62 7.98 17.80
C ASP A 165 -10.15 8.05 17.88
N PHE A 166 -10.73 7.71 19.03
CA PHE A 166 -12.16 7.81 19.28
C PHE A 166 -12.69 9.25 19.12
N ALA A 167 -11.93 10.24 19.62
CA ALA A 167 -12.26 11.66 19.46
C ALA A 167 -12.09 12.20 18.02
N LYS A 168 -11.55 11.40 17.09
CA LYS A 168 -11.38 11.75 15.66
C LYS A 168 -12.36 11.01 14.76
N MET A 169 -13.10 10.03 15.27
CA MET A 169 -14.08 9.28 14.49
C MET A 169 -15.17 10.21 13.98
N THR A 170 -15.68 9.91 12.80
CA THR A 170 -16.86 10.60 12.28
C THR A 170 -18.11 10.17 13.04
N SER A 171 -19.20 10.92 12.89
CA SER A 171 -20.46 10.60 13.58
C SER A 171 -21.00 9.20 13.20
N GLU A 172 -20.76 8.77 11.96
CA GLU A 172 -21.14 7.47 11.42
C GLU A 172 -20.25 6.34 11.95
N GLU A 173 -18.93 6.55 11.97
CA GLU A 173 -17.98 5.59 12.54
C GLU A 173 -18.22 5.37 14.04
N LEU A 174 -18.61 6.45 14.75
CA LEU A 174 -18.98 6.41 16.16
C LEU A 174 -20.22 5.55 16.40
N LEU A 175 -21.23 5.66 15.53
CA LEU A 175 -22.44 4.82 15.57
C LEU A 175 -22.09 3.34 15.32
N GLU A 176 -21.37 3.04 14.25
CA GLU A 176 -21.03 1.64 13.93
C GLU A 176 -20.18 0.98 15.02
N ASN A 177 -19.23 1.71 15.60
CA ASN A 177 -18.43 1.20 16.71
C ASN A 177 -19.27 1.02 17.97
N THR A 178 -20.25 1.89 18.22
CA THR A 178 -21.19 1.77 19.35
C THR A 178 -22.07 0.53 19.21
N GLU A 179 -22.62 0.28 18.03
CA GLU A 179 -23.43 -0.91 17.73
C GLU A 179 -22.60 -2.20 17.94
N LYS A 180 -21.41 -2.29 17.33
CA LYS A 180 -20.49 -3.42 17.52
C LYS A 180 -20.11 -3.65 18.97
N SER A 181 -20.04 -2.59 19.77
CA SER A 181 -19.55 -2.67 21.14
C SER A 181 -20.61 -3.13 22.14
N ILE A 182 -21.89 -2.85 21.87
CA ILE A 182 -23.00 -3.15 22.78
C ILE A 182 -23.83 -4.34 22.29
N ASN A 183 -24.17 -4.37 20.99
CA ASN A 183 -25.02 -5.41 20.42
C ASN A 183 -24.65 -5.72 18.96
N ASN A 184 -23.93 -6.82 18.75
CA ASN A 184 -23.58 -7.29 17.40
C ASN A 184 -24.81 -7.56 16.52
N GLU A 185 -25.95 -7.98 17.09
CA GLU A 185 -27.18 -8.19 16.31
C GLU A 185 -27.72 -6.87 15.75
N LEU A 186 -27.56 -5.77 16.48
CA LEU A 186 -27.98 -4.44 16.02
C LEU A 186 -27.14 -3.98 14.82
N TYR A 187 -25.83 -4.23 14.86
CA TYR A 187 -24.95 -3.97 13.72
C TYR A 187 -25.30 -4.84 12.51
N ASP A 188 -25.60 -6.12 12.72
CA ASP A 188 -26.03 -7.00 11.62
C ASP A 188 -27.36 -6.54 11.01
N ASN A 189 -28.31 -6.08 11.83
CA ASN A 189 -29.57 -5.51 11.35
C ASN A 189 -29.36 -4.20 10.60
N HIS A 190 -28.42 -3.35 11.03
CA HIS A 190 -28.00 -2.16 10.30
C HIS A 190 -27.47 -2.50 8.90
N GLN A 191 -26.61 -3.53 8.80
CA GLN A 191 -26.08 -4.00 7.52
C GLN A 191 -27.16 -4.63 6.62
N LYS A 192 -28.11 -5.37 7.20
CA LYS A 192 -29.28 -5.88 6.47
C LYS A 192 -30.13 -4.74 5.92
N LEU A 193 -30.38 -3.69 6.70
CA LEU A 193 -31.15 -2.51 6.27
C LEU A 193 -30.46 -1.78 5.12
N LYS A 194 -29.14 -1.55 5.19
CA LYS A 194 -28.36 -0.93 4.10
C LYS A 194 -28.54 -1.71 2.79
N LYS A 195 -28.39 -3.03 2.85
CA LYS A 195 -28.58 -3.92 1.68
C LYS A 195 -30.02 -3.93 1.16
N ALA A 196 -31.01 -4.00 2.04
CA ALA A 196 -32.42 -3.97 1.67
C ALA A 196 -32.79 -2.65 0.98
N ARG A 197 -32.29 -1.51 1.47
CA ARG A 197 -32.51 -0.20 0.84
C ARG A 197 -31.82 -0.08 -0.52
N GLU A 198 -30.61 -0.59 -0.66
CA GLU A 198 -29.90 -0.62 -1.96
C GLU A 198 -30.67 -1.44 -3.01
N GLN A 199 -31.21 -2.60 -2.61
CA GLN A 199 -32.07 -3.42 -3.46
C GLN A 199 -33.38 -2.72 -3.82
N ALA A 200 -34.06 -2.10 -2.84
CA ALA A 200 -35.27 -1.32 -3.06
C ALA A 200 -35.01 -0.17 -4.04
N ARG A 201 -33.90 0.57 -3.91
CA ARG A 201 -33.53 1.66 -4.80
C ARG A 201 -33.29 1.18 -6.24
N SER A 202 -32.68 0.02 -6.42
CA SER A 202 -32.53 -0.59 -7.74
C SER A 202 -33.87 -0.97 -8.36
N LEU A 203 -34.84 -1.40 -7.56
CA LEU A 203 -36.20 -1.73 -8.00
C LEU A 203 -37.03 -0.47 -8.27
N GLU A 204 -36.86 0.61 -7.50
CA GLU A 204 -37.48 1.93 -7.73
C GLU A 204 -37.07 2.48 -9.10
N LEU A 205 -35.77 2.49 -9.40
CA LEU A 205 -35.26 2.88 -10.72
C LEU A 205 -35.83 1.97 -11.83
N GLY A 206 -35.94 0.67 -11.56
CA GLY A 206 -36.55 -0.28 -12.50
C GLY A 206 -38.05 -0.05 -12.70
N PHE A 207 -38.76 0.39 -11.67
CA PHE A 207 -40.19 0.71 -11.71
C PHE A 207 -40.42 2.03 -12.46
N GLU A 208 -39.68 3.10 -12.12
CA GLU A 208 -39.76 4.41 -12.79
C GLU A 208 -39.53 4.28 -14.29
N ASN A 209 -38.50 3.55 -14.71
CA ASN A 209 -38.23 3.33 -16.14
C ASN A 209 -39.39 2.63 -16.88
N ILE A 210 -40.06 1.66 -16.24
CA ILE A 210 -41.22 0.98 -16.86
C ILE A 210 -42.47 1.85 -16.78
N GLN A 211 -42.65 2.60 -15.69
CA GLN A 211 -43.76 3.52 -15.52
C GLN A 211 -43.70 4.65 -16.57
N GLU A 212 -42.53 5.26 -16.78
CA GLU A 212 -42.33 6.24 -17.86
C GLU A 212 -42.61 5.64 -19.24
N ARG A 213 -42.15 4.41 -19.49
CA ARG A 213 -42.44 3.69 -20.74
C ARG A 213 -43.94 3.42 -20.90
N LEU A 214 -44.62 3.01 -19.83
CA LEU A 214 -46.07 2.80 -19.81
C LEU A 214 -46.81 4.10 -20.08
N ASP A 215 -46.40 5.21 -19.48
CA ASP A 215 -47.02 6.53 -19.66
C ASP A 215 -46.79 7.05 -21.08
N GLN A 216 -45.61 6.83 -21.67
CA GLN A 216 -45.35 7.12 -23.07
C GLN A 216 -46.24 6.30 -24.00
N GLU A 217 -46.40 5.00 -23.76
CA GLU A 217 -47.27 4.15 -24.58
C GLU A 217 -48.76 4.48 -24.37
N LYS A 218 -49.19 4.81 -23.15
CA LYS A 218 -50.55 5.29 -22.85
C LYS A 218 -50.85 6.61 -23.55
N GLN A 219 -49.92 7.58 -23.52
CA GLN A 219 -50.09 8.85 -24.24
C GLN A 219 -50.17 8.65 -25.76
N LYS A 220 -49.36 7.75 -26.33
CA LYS A 220 -49.46 7.39 -27.75
C LYS A 220 -50.78 6.67 -28.07
N ASN A 221 -51.27 5.81 -27.18
CA ASN A 221 -52.51 5.05 -27.38
C ASN A 221 -53.76 5.92 -27.19
N ALA A 222 -53.74 6.91 -26.30
CA ALA A 222 -54.82 7.88 -26.11
C ALA A 222 -55.07 8.73 -27.37
N ARG A 223 -54.01 9.04 -28.13
CA ARG A 223 -54.13 9.72 -29.44
C ARG A 223 -54.88 8.87 -30.48
N LEU A 224 -54.86 7.54 -30.35
CA LEU A 224 -55.50 6.59 -31.25
C LEU A 224 -56.90 6.15 -30.75
N GLU A 225 -57.27 6.46 -29.51
CA GLU A 225 -58.53 6.00 -28.89
C GLU A 225 -59.76 6.65 -29.53
N GLN A 226 -59.65 7.92 -29.94
CA GLN A 226 -60.72 8.63 -30.65
C GLN A 226 -61.00 7.99 -32.02
N ASP A 227 -59.97 7.48 -32.69
CA ASP A 227 -60.07 6.81 -33.99
C ASP A 227 -60.69 5.41 -33.88
N VAL A 228 -60.54 4.74 -32.73
CA VAL A 228 -61.10 3.40 -32.44
C VAL A 228 -62.55 3.45 -31.95
N LYS A 229 -62.97 4.49 -31.20
CA LYS A 229 -64.39 4.67 -30.85
C LYS A 229 -65.28 4.85 -32.09
N ASN A 230 -64.79 5.59 -33.08
CA ASN A 230 -65.44 5.72 -34.39
C ASN A 230 -65.55 4.37 -35.13
N PHE A 231 -64.63 3.44 -34.89
CA PHE A 231 -64.63 2.07 -35.43
C PHE A 231 -65.59 1.13 -34.68
N GLU A 232 -65.79 1.30 -33.37
CA GLU A 232 -66.71 0.45 -32.58
C GLU A 232 -68.20 0.82 -32.77
N GLU A 233 -68.53 2.09 -33.04
CA GLU A 233 -69.88 2.50 -33.46
C GLU A 233 -70.26 1.89 -34.83
N ARG A 234 -69.28 1.72 -35.71
CA ARG A 234 -69.39 0.97 -36.97
C ARG A 234 -69.74 -0.51 -36.73
N GLU A 235 -69.14 -1.15 -35.73
CA GLU A 235 -69.40 -2.56 -35.36
C GLU A 235 -70.82 -2.81 -34.79
N ARG A 236 -71.46 -1.80 -34.18
CA ARG A 236 -72.89 -1.91 -33.78
C ARG A 236 -73.84 -1.98 -34.98
N HIS A 237 -73.53 -1.28 -36.07
CA HIS A 237 -74.24 -1.45 -37.35
C HIS A 237 -73.97 -2.85 -37.95
N LEU A 238 -72.76 -3.39 -37.77
CA LEU A 238 -72.40 -4.78 -38.12
C LEU A 238 -73.10 -5.84 -37.24
N SER A 239 -73.60 -5.48 -36.06
CA SER A 239 -74.36 -6.39 -35.18
C SER A 239 -75.82 -6.55 -35.63
N LYS A 240 -76.44 -5.54 -36.24
CA LYS A 240 -77.73 -5.67 -36.94
C LYS A 240 -77.62 -6.54 -38.19
N ILE A 241 -76.47 -6.48 -38.85
CA ILE A 241 -76.07 -7.41 -39.90
C ILE A 241 -76.01 -8.86 -39.35
N GLN A 242 -75.68 -9.05 -38.08
CA GLN A 242 -75.55 -10.37 -37.46
C GLN A 242 -76.88 -11.17 -37.33
N ILE A 243 -78.04 -10.51 -37.24
CA ILE A 243 -79.36 -11.17 -37.30
C ILE A 243 -79.63 -11.71 -38.70
N LEU A 244 -79.27 -10.94 -39.73
CA LEU A 244 -79.25 -11.39 -41.12
C LEU A 244 -78.22 -12.52 -41.33
N GLN A 245 -77.13 -12.53 -40.54
CA GLN A 245 -76.15 -13.61 -40.49
C GLN A 245 -76.60 -14.86 -39.71
N MET A 246 -77.77 -14.91 -39.04
CA MET A 246 -78.29 -16.17 -38.46
C MET A 246 -78.84 -17.11 -39.53
N LYS A 247 -79.22 -16.58 -40.71
CA LYS A 247 -79.61 -17.35 -41.91
C LYS A 247 -78.40 -17.79 -42.75
N ARG A 248 -77.26 -17.12 -42.57
CA ARG A 248 -75.96 -17.34 -43.22
C ARG A 248 -75.19 -18.63 -42.83
N PRO A 249 -75.28 -19.25 -41.63
CA PRO A 249 -74.41 -20.35 -41.21
C PRO A 249 -74.62 -21.65 -42.01
N TRP A 250 -75.84 -21.85 -42.53
CA TRP A 250 -76.16 -22.96 -43.43
C TRP A 250 -75.53 -22.80 -44.82
N VAL A 251 -75.30 -21.56 -45.26
CA VAL A 251 -74.59 -21.23 -46.50
C VAL A 251 -73.06 -21.15 -46.26
N GLU A 252 -72.63 -20.66 -45.10
CA GLU A 252 -71.23 -20.60 -44.65
C GLU A 252 -70.59 -21.97 -44.40
N TYR A 253 -71.35 -22.99 -44.00
CA TYR A 253 -70.81 -24.35 -43.86
C TYR A 253 -70.20 -24.86 -45.19
N ASP A 254 -70.87 -24.58 -46.31
CA ASP A 254 -70.43 -25.02 -47.64
C ASP A 254 -69.21 -24.20 -48.15
N GLU A 255 -69.13 -22.91 -47.79
CA GLU A 255 -67.94 -22.07 -48.06
C GLU A 255 -66.73 -22.47 -47.19
N LYS A 256 -66.93 -22.83 -45.92
CA LYS A 256 -65.85 -23.17 -44.97
C LYS A 256 -65.24 -24.55 -45.23
N ARG A 257 -65.99 -25.49 -45.81
CA ARG A 257 -65.46 -26.77 -46.32
C ARG A 257 -64.42 -26.55 -47.43
N LYS A 258 -64.70 -25.63 -48.37
CA LYS A 258 -63.74 -25.22 -49.43
C LYS A 258 -62.53 -24.47 -48.86
N LEU A 259 -62.71 -23.70 -47.78
CA LEU A 259 -61.63 -22.99 -47.09
C LEU A 259 -60.64 -23.95 -46.38
N TYR A 260 -61.14 -25.05 -45.82
CA TYR A 260 -60.31 -26.10 -45.21
C TYR A 260 -59.36 -26.76 -46.23
N GLU A 261 -59.84 -27.06 -47.44
CA GLU A 261 -59.01 -27.60 -48.52
C GLU A 261 -57.93 -26.61 -48.98
N LYS A 262 -58.25 -25.31 -49.06
CA LYS A 262 -57.27 -24.26 -49.35
C LYS A 262 -56.17 -24.19 -48.28
N TYR A 263 -56.51 -24.10 -47.00
CA TYR A 263 -55.49 -24.02 -45.93
C TYR A 263 -54.64 -25.28 -45.84
N LYS A 264 -55.19 -26.46 -46.16
CA LYS A 264 -54.42 -27.70 -46.22
C LYS A 264 -53.28 -27.63 -47.24
N THR A 265 -53.53 -27.00 -48.41
CA THR A 265 -52.51 -26.80 -49.46
C THR A 265 -51.49 -25.72 -49.13
N GLU A 266 -51.90 -24.62 -48.48
CA GLU A 266 -50.97 -23.57 -48.02
C GLU A 266 -50.05 -24.07 -46.91
N ARG A 267 -50.56 -24.93 -46.02
CA ARG A 267 -49.78 -25.61 -44.98
C ARG A 267 -48.66 -26.48 -45.57
N ASP A 268 -48.93 -27.18 -46.69
CA ASP A 268 -47.90 -27.99 -47.37
C ASP A 268 -46.83 -27.10 -48.04
N LYS A 269 -47.21 -25.95 -48.63
CA LYS A 269 -46.24 -24.99 -49.19
C LYS A 269 -45.34 -24.39 -48.10
N LYS A 270 -45.92 -23.98 -46.97
CA LYS A 270 -45.17 -23.39 -45.85
C LYS A 270 -44.30 -24.41 -45.11
N ALA A 271 -44.69 -25.68 -45.10
CA ALA A 271 -43.84 -26.78 -44.63
C ALA A 271 -42.57 -26.91 -45.48
N GLU A 272 -42.70 -26.78 -46.80
CA GLU A 272 -41.56 -26.86 -47.72
C GLU A 272 -40.66 -25.62 -47.62
N GLU A 273 -41.22 -24.41 -47.49
CA GLU A 273 -40.46 -23.18 -47.23
C GLU A 273 -39.67 -23.25 -45.90
N TYR A 274 -40.30 -23.73 -44.82
CA TYR A 274 -39.61 -23.95 -43.53
C TYR A 274 -38.48 -24.99 -43.65
N LYS A 275 -38.72 -26.06 -44.41
CA LYS A 275 -37.70 -27.10 -44.67
C LYS A 275 -36.52 -26.55 -45.48
N GLN A 276 -36.76 -25.69 -46.48
CA GLN A 276 -35.72 -25.02 -47.25
C GLN A 276 -34.91 -24.04 -46.38
N ALA A 277 -35.57 -23.21 -45.57
CA ALA A 277 -34.91 -22.31 -44.61
C ALA A 277 -34.05 -23.09 -43.59
N LYS A 278 -34.55 -24.23 -43.09
CA LYS A 278 -33.80 -25.12 -42.19
C LYS A 278 -32.58 -25.76 -42.86
N GLN A 279 -32.67 -26.07 -44.15
CA GLN A 279 -31.53 -26.55 -44.94
C GLN A 279 -30.46 -25.47 -45.17
N MET A 280 -30.84 -24.19 -45.29
CA MET A 280 -29.90 -23.07 -45.41
C MET A 280 -29.23 -22.70 -44.07
N PHE A 281 -29.91 -22.93 -42.94
CA PHE A 281 -29.37 -22.71 -41.59
C PHE A 281 -28.29 -23.73 -41.17
N ALA A 282 -28.49 -25.01 -41.51
CA ALA A 282 -27.58 -26.10 -41.15
C ALA A 282 -26.10 -25.91 -41.58
N PRO A 283 -25.76 -25.44 -42.80
CA PRO A 283 -24.37 -25.20 -43.21
C PRO A 283 -23.72 -24.01 -42.47
N LEU A 284 -24.48 -22.98 -42.12
CA LEU A 284 -24.00 -21.82 -41.34
C LEU A 284 -23.61 -22.25 -39.91
N GLN A 285 -24.44 -23.08 -39.27
CA GLN A 285 -24.12 -23.67 -37.96
C GLN A 285 -22.82 -24.50 -38.02
N LYS A 286 -22.68 -25.36 -39.04
CA LYS A 286 -21.44 -26.15 -39.25
C LYS A 286 -20.22 -25.28 -39.53
N LYS A 287 -20.38 -24.16 -40.25
CA LYS A 287 -19.30 -23.18 -40.50
C LYS A 287 -18.85 -22.57 -39.18
N LEU A 288 -19.78 -22.17 -38.30
CA LEU A 288 -19.46 -21.63 -36.98
C LEU A 288 -18.71 -22.65 -36.10
N ASP A 289 -19.15 -23.91 -36.08
CA ASP A 289 -18.48 -24.96 -35.30
C ASP A 289 -17.06 -25.25 -35.84
N ALA A 290 -16.88 -25.24 -37.17
CA ALA A 290 -15.57 -25.37 -37.79
C ALA A 290 -14.65 -24.18 -37.46
N MET A 291 -15.20 -22.96 -37.40
CA MET A 291 -14.48 -21.75 -37.01
C MET A 291 -14.04 -21.83 -35.54
N LYS A 292 -14.92 -22.22 -34.62
CA LYS A 292 -14.56 -22.42 -33.20
C LYS A 292 -13.43 -23.42 -33.01
N LYS A 293 -13.48 -24.55 -33.72
CA LYS A 293 -12.40 -25.54 -33.69
C LYS A 293 -11.07 -24.98 -34.22
N ARG A 294 -11.11 -24.18 -35.28
CA ARG A 294 -9.91 -23.57 -35.87
C ARG A 294 -9.29 -22.49 -34.97
N LYS A 295 -10.11 -21.77 -34.20
CA LYS A 295 -9.63 -20.85 -33.16
C LYS A 295 -8.86 -21.60 -32.08
N GLU A 296 -9.38 -22.73 -31.59
CA GLU A 296 -8.69 -23.57 -30.60
C GLU A 296 -7.35 -24.10 -31.13
N ASP A 297 -7.28 -24.47 -32.40
CA ASP A 297 -6.04 -24.93 -33.03
C ASP A 297 -4.98 -23.81 -33.12
N ILE A 298 -5.38 -22.58 -33.49
CA ILE A 298 -4.50 -21.41 -33.49
C ILE A 298 -4.01 -21.07 -32.08
N GLU A 299 -4.85 -21.20 -31.06
CA GLU A 299 -4.47 -20.99 -29.66
C GLU A 299 -3.43 -22.02 -29.18
N LYS A 300 -3.61 -23.30 -29.57
CA LYS A 300 -2.61 -24.35 -29.32
C LYS A 300 -1.29 -24.05 -30.02
N GLU A 301 -1.31 -23.65 -31.30
CA GLU A 301 -0.10 -23.25 -32.03
C GLU A 301 0.60 -22.07 -31.35
N MET A 302 -0.13 -21.02 -30.97
CA MET A 302 0.42 -19.88 -30.23
C MET A 302 1.09 -20.28 -28.91
N LYS A 303 0.50 -21.24 -28.19
CA LYS A 303 1.06 -21.76 -26.94
C LYS A 303 2.38 -22.49 -27.19
N THR A 304 2.42 -23.41 -28.17
CA THR A 304 3.65 -24.15 -28.52
C THR A 304 4.81 -23.23 -28.96
N LYS A 305 4.50 -22.17 -29.73
CA LYS A 305 5.49 -21.17 -30.15
C LYS A 305 5.98 -20.32 -28.98
N THR A 306 5.11 -20.01 -28.02
CA THR A 306 5.47 -19.28 -26.81
C THR A 306 6.42 -20.09 -25.91
N ASP A 307 6.16 -21.38 -25.74
CA ASP A 307 7.03 -22.26 -24.96
C ASP A 307 8.40 -22.44 -25.65
N SER A 308 8.40 -22.63 -26.98
CA SER A 308 9.64 -22.70 -27.77
C SER A 308 10.47 -21.41 -27.66
N LEU A 309 9.83 -20.24 -27.70
CA LEU A 309 10.49 -18.94 -27.56
C LEU A 309 11.14 -18.80 -26.17
N ARG A 310 10.45 -19.25 -25.12
CA ARG A 310 11.01 -19.26 -23.75
C ARG A 310 12.25 -20.16 -23.65
N ASP A 311 12.23 -21.33 -24.27
CA ASP A 311 13.36 -22.25 -24.29
C ASP A 311 14.58 -21.68 -25.05
N TYR A 312 14.37 -21.10 -26.23
CA TYR A 312 15.46 -20.47 -26.99
C TYR A 312 16.00 -19.20 -26.29
N ALA A 313 15.16 -18.44 -25.61
CA ALA A 313 15.60 -17.30 -24.79
C ALA A 313 16.49 -17.76 -23.62
N ARG A 314 16.15 -18.86 -22.93
CA ARG A 314 17.00 -19.46 -21.89
C ARG A 314 18.34 -19.95 -22.46
N LYS A 315 18.33 -20.61 -23.63
CA LYS A 315 19.55 -21.07 -24.30
C LYS A 315 20.45 -19.90 -24.73
N ALA A 316 19.87 -18.82 -25.25
CA ALA A 316 20.60 -17.58 -25.57
C ALA A 316 21.25 -16.97 -24.31
N GLN A 317 20.51 -16.89 -23.20
CA GLN A 317 21.05 -16.38 -21.94
C GLN A 317 22.20 -17.24 -21.40
N ALA A 318 22.11 -18.57 -21.51
CA ALA A 318 23.18 -19.48 -21.13
C ALA A 318 24.45 -19.27 -21.97
N SER A 319 24.33 -19.17 -23.30
CA SER A 319 25.47 -18.86 -24.18
C SER A 319 26.07 -17.49 -23.94
N SER A 320 25.28 -16.48 -23.52
CA SER A 320 25.80 -15.18 -23.10
C SER A 320 26.71 -15.28 -21.87
N LYS A 321 26.30 -16.07 -20.86
CA LYS A 321 27.12 -16.31 -19.65
C LYS A 321 28.41 -17.06 -19.96
N GLU A 322 28.37 -18.02 -20.89
CA GLU A 322 29.59 -18.71 -21.36
C GLU A 322 30.58 -17.74 -22.02
N ILE A 323 30.08 -16.78 -22.81
CA ILE A 323 30.91 -15.76 -23.45
C ILE A 323 31.59 -14.86 -22.41
N GLU A 324 30.86 -14.42 -21.38
CA GLU A 324 31.41 -13.64 -20.27
C GLU A 324 32.53 -14.43 -19.57
N ALA A 325 32.27 -15.68 -19.17
CA ALA A 325 33.26 -16.52 -18.50
C ALA A 325 34.54 -16.77 -19.33
N PHE A 326 34.43 -16.92 -20.66
CA PHE A 326 35.62 -17.02 -21.52
C PHE A 326 36.34 -15.69 -21.70
N THR A 327 35.62 -14.57 -21.63
CA THR A 327 36.23 -13.23 -21.71
C THR A 327 37.09 -12.96 -20.47
N ASP A 328 36.59 -13.30 -19.29
CA ASP A 328 37.32 -13.16 -18.04
C ASP A 328 38.61 -13.99 -18.02
N LYS A 329 38.53 -15.26 -18.44
CA LYS A 329 39.70 -16.15 -18.56
C LYS A 329 40.74 -15.65 -19.57
N THR A 330 40.29 -15.03 -20.66
CA THR A 330 41.20 -14.46 -21.66
C THR A 330 41.92 -13.23 -21.09
N GLN A 331 41.23 -12.43 -20.28
CA GLN A 331 41.79 -11.25 -19.62
C GLN A 331 42.82 -11.64 -18.54
N GLU A 332 42.55 -12.71 -17.79
CA GLU A 332 43.46 -13.28 -16.79
C GLU A 332 44.80 -13.69 -17.42
N VAL A 333 44.77 -14.50 -18.48
CA VAL A 333 45.97 -14.95 -19.21
C VAL A 333 46.73 -13.76 -19.84
N GLN A 334 46.04 -12.73 -20.31
CA GLN A 334 46.67 -11.51 -20.83
C GLN A 334 47.38 -10.70 -19.75
N ASN A 335 46.79 -10.60 -18.57
CA ASN A 335 47.37 -9.88 -17.44
C ASN A 335 48.65 -10.59 -16.95
N ASP A 336 48.63 -11.92 -16.85
CA ASP A 336 49.80 -12.73 -16.47
C ASP A 336 50.94 -12.59 -17.47
N LEU A 337 50.64 -12.62 -18.77
CA LEU A 337 51.64 -12.41 -19.81
C LEU A 337 52.24 -11.00 -19.77
N LYS A 338 51.40 -9.98 -19.49
CA LYS A 338 51.87 -8.59 -19.35
C LYS A 338 52.78 -8.43 -18.13
N PHE A 339 52.47 -9.10 -17.03
CA PHE A 339 53.32 -9.13 -15.84
C PHE A 339 54.70 -9.72 -16.16
N LYS A 340 54.76 -10.93 -16.73
CA LYS A 340 56.01 -11.59 -17.12
C LYS A 340 56.82 -10.80 -18.16
N ARG A 341 56.15 -10.11 -19.10
CA ARG A 341 56.80 -9.27 -20.12
C ARG A 341 57.48 -8.04 -19.52
N ASN A 342 56.85 -7.40 -18.53
CA ASN A 342 57.42 -6.25 -17.84
C ASN A 342 58.62 -6.64 -16.97
N GLU A 343 58.58 -7.84 -16.38
CA GLU A 343 59.67 -8.39 -15.58
C GLU A 343 60.93 -8.62 -16.44
N GLU A 344 60.79 -9.25 -17.59
CA GLU A 344 61.91 -9.50 -18.51
C GLU A 344 62.39 -8.21 -19.22
N LEU A 345 61.51 -7.26 -19.52
CA LEU A 345 61.90 -5.93 -20.03
C LEU A 345 62.78 -5.17 -19.04
N SER A 346 62.44 -5.24 -17.75
CA SER A 346 63.22 -4.61 -16.69
C SER A 346 64.59 -5.28 -16.56
N ARG A 347 64.64 -6.61 -16.65
CA ARG A 347 65.89 -7.38 -16.67
C ARG A 347 66.77 -7.08 -17.89
N LYS A 348 66.20 -7.04 -19.11
CA LYS A 348 66.93 -6.71 -20.34
C LYS A 348 67.52 -5.30 -20.33
N LYS A 349 66.82 -4.33 -19.73
CA LYS A 349 67.38 -2.99 -19.50
C LYS A 349 68.58 -3.03 -18.55
N ARG A 350 68.48 -3.75 -17.42
CA ARG A 350 69.61 -3.95 -16.50
C ARG A 350 70.83 -4.58 -17.20
N VAL A 351 70.63 -5.60 -18.04
CA VAL A 351 71.70 -6.26 -18.81
C VAL A 351 72.26 -5.35 -19.93
N GLN A 352 71.43 -4.60 -20.65
CA GLN A 352 71.89 -3.64 -21.67
C GLN A 352 72.68 -2.48 -21.08
N ASP A 353 72.28 -1.97 -19.92
CA ASP A 353 72.99 -0.90 -19.24
C ASP A 353 74.35 -1.40 -18.74
N LEU A 354 74.45 -2.65 -18.28
CA LEU A 354 75.73 -3.29 -17.96
C LEU A 354 76.61 -3.52 -19.20
N LYS A 355 76.04 -3.92 -20.34
CA LYS A 355 76.78 -4.10 -21.61
C LYS A 355 77.31 -2.79 -22.20
N LYS A 356 76.47 -1.74 -22.26
CA LYS A 356 76.90 -0.41 -22.72
C LYS A 356 78.02 0.16 -21.84
N GLN A 357 77.96 -0.08 -20.53
CA GLN A 357 79.02 0.31 -19.61
C GLN A 357 80.31 -0.48 -19.83
N ILE A 358 80.25 -1.75 -20.23
CA ILE A 358 81.45 -2.56 -20.55
C ILE A 358 82.05 -2.16 -21.92
N ASP A 359 81.21 -1.90 -22.93
CA ASP A 359 81.66 -1.54 -24.29
C ASP A 359 82.26 -0.12 -24.35
N LEU A 360 81.70 0.84 -23.60
CA LEU A 360 82.32 2.17 -23.44
C LEU A 360 83.72 2.03 -22.83
N LEU A 361 83.86 1.26 -21.74
CA LEU A 361 85.13 1.08 -21.05
C LEU A 361 86.19 0.35 -21.93
N LYS A 362 85.76 -0.56 -22.81
CA LYS A 362 86.64 -1.24 -23.79
C LYS A 362 87.05 -0.31 -24.94
N SER A 363 86.12 0.48 -25.47
CA SER A 363 86.40 1.42 -26.57
C SER A 363 87.34 2.55 -26.15
N GLU A 364 87.26 3.02 -24.91
CA GLU A 364 88.15 4.05 -24.37
C GLU A 364 89.60 3.55 -24.12
N LEU A 365 89.81 2.23 -24.02
CA LEU A 365 91.11 1.60 -23.80
C LEU A 365 91.95 1.51 -25.09
N GLU A 366 91.30 1.39 -26.26
CA GLU A 366 91.96 1.25 -27.56
C GLU A 366 92.42 2.61 -28.14
N THR A 367 91.75 3.71 -27.82
CA THR A 367 92.03 5.04 -28.38
C THR A 367 93.19 5.80 -27.71
N THR A 368 93.77 5.27 -26.63
CA THR A 368 94.66 6.02 -25.71
C THR A 368 96.18 5.91 -25.95
N VAL A 369 96.62 5.46 -27.13
CA VAL A 369 98.04 5.16 -27.38
C VAL A 369 98.90 6.38 -27.79
N GLN A 370 98.32 7.53 -28.17
CA GLN A 370 99.13 8.65 -28.68
C GLN A 370 98.72 10.04 -28.16
N THR A 371 99.74 10.77 -27.68
CA THR A 371 99.86 12.24 -27.47
C THR A 371 99.63 12.83 -26.08
N GLU A 372 100.63 13.61 -25.64
CA GLU A 372 100.71 14.35 -24.38
C GLU A 372 99.92 15.67 -24.36
N ASP A 373 99.59 16.03 -23.12
CA ASP A 373 99.31 17.33 -22.49
C ASP A 373 98.23 18.30 -23.00
N ILE A 374 97.02 18.17 -22.45
CA ILE A 374 95.95 19.21 -22.50
C ILE A 374 95.27 19.41 -21.11
N GLY A 375 95.89 18.98 -20.02
CA GLY A 375 95.25 18.89 -18.68
C GLY A 375 94.56 20.18 -18.16
N PRO A 376 95.22 21.36 -18.17
CA PRO A 376 94.69 22.54 -17.48
C PRO A 376 93.47 23.20 -18.14
N GLN A 377 93.36 23.09 -19.48
CA GLN A 377 92.29 23.73 -20.25
C GLN A 377 91.00 22.89 -20.24
N ILE A 378 91.13 21.55 -20.20
CA ILE A 378 89.99 20.64 -20.03
C ILE A 378 89.31 20.86 -18.69
N GLU A 379 90.07 21.09 -17.62
CA GLU A 379 89.55 21.11 -16.26
C GLU A 379 88.66 22.35 -16.00
N LYS A 380 89.02 23.51 -16.56
CA LYS A 380 88.18 24.72 -16.56
C LYS A 380 86.86 24.51 -17.30
N VAL A 381 86.91 24.03 -18.54
CA VAL A 381 85.69 23.77 -19.34
C VAL A 381 84.86 22.65 -18.73
N THR A 382 85.49 21.66 -18.09
CA THR A 382 84.79 20.57 -17.38
C THR A 382 84.10 21.05 -16.10
N GLN A 383 84.68 21.99 -15.34
CA GLN A 383 84.01 22.59 -14.19
C GLN A 383 82.81 23.45 -14.60
N GLU A 384 82.92 24.26 -15.66
CA GLU A 384 81.80 25.03 -16.20
C GLU A 384 80.69 24.14 -16.75
N MET A 385 81.04 23.08 -17.50
CA MET A 385 80.07 22.10 -17.97
C MET A 385 79.43 21.31 -16.84
N ARG A 386 80.15 20.98 -15.76
CA ARG A 386 79.54 20.33 -14.58
C ARG A 386 78.56 21.26 -13.88
N LYS A 387 78.86 22.56 -13.78
CA LYS A 387 77.90 23.55 -13.24
C LYS A 387 76.66 23.65 -14.11
N ILE A 388 76.81 23.77 -15.44
CA ILE A 388 75.68 23.85 -16.37
C ILE A 388 74.89 22.53 -16.41
N CYS A 389 75.55 21.37 -16.40
CA CYS A 389 74.88 20.07 -16.30
C CYS A 389 74.14 19.92 -14.98
N HIS A 390 74.73 20.36 -13.86
CA HIS A 390 74.08 20.30 -12.56
C HIS A 390 72.88 21.26 -12.50
N GLU A 391 73.00 22.47 -13.05
CA GLU A 391 71.88 23.40 -13.21
C GLU A 391 70.80 22.85 -14.15
N MET A 392 71.16 22.18 -15.25
CA MET A 392 70.21 21.52 -16.15
C MET A 392 69.53 20.33 -15.48
N GLU A 393 70.25 19.55 -14.70
CA GLU A 393 69.72 18.40 -13.96
C GLU A 393 68.82 18.87 -12.83
N GLN A 394 69.17 19.96 -12.13
CA GLN A 394 68.28 20.65 -11.19
C GLN A 394 67.05 21.23 -11.89
N MET A 395 67.18 21.93 -13.02
CA MET A 395 66.05 22.48 -13.77
C MET A 395 65.16 21.37 -14.38
N SER A 396 65.73 20.23 -14.75
CA SER A 396 64.99 19.06 -15.23
C SER A 396 64.28 18.34 -14.09
N GLN A 397 64.93 18.19 -12.93
CA GLN A 397 64.30 17.63 -11.73
C GLN A 397 63.17 18.55 -11.24
N ASP A 398 63.41 19.86 -11.16
CA ASP A 398 62.39 20.87 -10.86
C ASP A 398 61.25 20.84 -11.90
N GLY A 399 61.60 20.76 -13.19
CA GLY A 399 60.64 20.69 -14.29
C GLY A 399 59.80 19.42 -14.25
N ASP A 400 60.39 18.27 -13.91
CA ASP A 400 59.69 17.00 -13.74
C ASP A 400 58.83 16.98 -12.48
N LEU A 401 59.25 17.65 -11.40
CA LEU A 401 58.44 17.87 -10.20
C LEU A 401 57.21 18.73 -10.55
N ILE A 402 57.41 19.88 -11.21
CA ILE A 402 56.31 20.75 -11.66
C ILE A 402 55.41 20.02 -12.65
N ARG A 403 55.96 19.19 -13.55
CA ARG A 403 55.18 18.40 -14.51
C ARG A 403 54.34 17.33 -13.82
N ARG A 404 54.88 16.67 -12.79
CA ARG A 404 54.12 15.74 -11.95
C ARG A 404 52.99 16.49 -11.24
N ASP A 405 53.27 17.67 -10.69
CA ASP A 405 52.25 18.51 -10.05
C ASP A 405 51.15 18.93 -11.03
N ILE A 406 51.51 19.33 -12.26
CA ILE A 406 50.54 19.67 -13.33
C ILE A 406 49.65 18.46 -13.66
N VAL A 407 50.21 17.26 -13.76
CA VAL A 407 49.45 16.04 -14.04
C VAL A 407 48.52 15.70 -12.88
N ILE A 408 48.98 15.84 -11.64
CA ILE A 408 48.16 15.65 -10.43
C ILE A 408 47.00 16.66 -10.43
N ILE A 409 47.30 17.95 -10.55
CA ILE A 409 46.29 19.03 -10.59
C ILE A 409 45.29 18.82 -11.73
N ARG A 410 45.73 18.40 -12.92
CA ARG A 410 44.84 18.13 -14.05
C ARG A 410 43.93 16.93 -13.80
N ASN A 411 44.45 15.86 -13.21
CA ASN A 411 43.65 14.71 -12.82
C ASN A 411 42.64 15.08 -11.73
N ASP A 412 43.03 15.93 -10.78
CA ASP A 412 42.14 16.44 -9.73
C ASP A 412 41.04 17.35 -10.31
N ILE A 413 41.35 18.22 -11.28
CA ILE A 413 40.35 19.02 -12.01
C ILE A 413 39.34 18.11 -12.70
N ASN A 414 39.81 17.10 -13.45
CA ASN A 414 38.93 16.18 -14.17
C ASN A 414 38.06 15.34 -13.23
N SER A 415 38.63 14.85 -12.13
CA SER A 415 37.91 14.13 -11.08
C SER A 415 36.82 15.01 -10.45
N ASN A 416 37.16 16.25 -10.09
CA ASN A 416 36.21 17.20 -9.51
C ASN A 416 35.12 17.62 -10.49
N GLN A 417 35.44 17.78 -11.79
CA GLN A 417 34.46 18.06 -12.85
C GLN A 417 33.49 16.89 -13.09
N GLN A 418 33.98 15.65 -13.00
CA GLN A 418 33.14 14.47 -13.13
C GLN A 418 32.18 14.35 -11.94
N GLN A 419 32.67 14.58 -10.72
CA GLN A 419 31.83 14.65 -9.52
C GLN A 419 30.78 15.77 -9.60
N LEU A 420 31.13 16.94 -10.16
CA LEU A 420 30.19 18.05 -10.36
C LEU A 420 29.03 17.66 -11.31
N LYS A 421 29.32 16.98 -12.43
CA LYS A 421 28.29 16.50 -13.37
C LYS A 421 27.35 15.47 -12.75
N GLU A 422 27.87 14.61 -11.87
CA GLU A 422 27.06 13.64 -11.15
C GLU A 422 26.09 14.31 -10.17
N ILE A 423 26.53 15.39 -9.51
CA ILE A 423 25.70 16.22 -8.61
C ILE A 423 24.60 16.96 -9.37
N GLN A 424 24.87 17.54 -10.55
CA GLN A 424 23.84 18.23 -11.37
C GLN A 424 22.72 17.31 -11.86
N ASN A 425 22.99 16.00 -11.99
CA ASN A 425 21.97 15.00 -12.35
C ASN A 425 21.00 14.73 -11.18
N VAL A 426 21.34 15.09 -9.94
CA VAL A 426 20.52 14.89 -8.73
C VAL A 426 19.32 15.83 -8.73
N GLU A 427 19.48 17.12 -9.06
CA GLU A 427 18.36 18.08 -9.06
C GLU A 427 17.27 17.65 -10.05
N ASN A 428 17.67 17.24 -11.27
CA ASN A 428 16.75 16.73 -12.29
C ASN A 428 16.03 15.45 -11.84
N LYS A 429 16.75 14.53 -11.17
CA LYS A 429 16.14 13.33 -10.59
C LYS A 429 15.12 13.68 -9.50
N LYS A 430 15.41 14.64 -8.62
CA LYS A 430 14.47 15.09 -7.58
C LYS A 430 13.23 15.77 -8.19
N LEU A 431 13.41 16.61 -9.21
CA LEU A 431 12.30 17.24 -9.94
C LEU A 431 11.39 16.21 -10.61
N GLU A 432 11.96 15.16 -11.20
CA GLU A 432 11.18 14.09 -11.84
C GLU A 432 10.42 13.25 -10.80
N ILE A 433 11.02 12.94 -9.64
CA ILE A 433 10.32 12.29 -8.52
C ILE A 433 9.15 13.17 -8.03
N LEU A 434 9.36 14.48 -7.91
CA LEU A 434 8.32 15.43 -7.51
C LEU A 434 7.18 15.48 -8.53
N ARG A 435 7.49 15.52 -9.83
CA ARG A 435 6.51 15.52 -10.92
C ARG A 435 5.62 14.28 -10.89
N GLN A 436 6.20 13.10 -10.65
CA GLN A 436 5.47 11.84 -10.62
C GLN A 436 4.58 11.70 -9.38
N LYS A 437 5.09 12.09 -8.20
CA LYS A 437 4.38 11.88 -6.92
C LYS A 437 3.46 13.04 -6.52
N HIS A 438 3.83 14.28 -6.83
CA HIS A 438 3.15 15.49 -6.36
C HIS A 438 3.12 16.60 -7.42
N LYS A 439 2.26 16.41 -8.42
CA LYS A 439 2.09 17.32 -9.56
C LYS A 439 1.84 18.79 -9.14
N HIS A 440 0.97 19.06 -8.17
CA HIS A 440 0.67 20.43 -7.74
C HIS A 440 1.89 21.16 -7.16
N THR A 441 2.72 20.44 -6.40
CA THR A 441 3.96 21.00 -5.85
C THR A 441 4.99 21.23 -6.96
N TYR A 442 5.07 20.34 -7.96
CA TYR A 442 5.90 20.52 -9.14
C TYR A 442 5.50 21.76 -9.96
N ASP A 443 4.21 21.92 -10.24
CA ASP A 443 3.68 23.05 -11.01
C ASP A 443 4.01 24.38 -10.30
N ALA A 444 3.85 24.42 -8.98
CA ALA A 444 4.25 25.58 -8.17
C ALA A 444 5.78 25.83 -8.14
N VAL A 445 6.61 24.78 -8.20
CA VAL A 445 8.08 24.92 -8.33
C VAL A 445 8.43 25.57 -9.66
N MET A 446 7.82 25.11 -10.76
CA MET A 446 8.05 25.68 -12.09
C MET A 446 7.63 27.15 -12.13
N TRP A 447 6.46 27.46 -11.56
CA TRP A 447 5.99 28.83 -11.45
C TRP A 447 6.94 29.72 -10.63
N CYS A 448 7.42 29.27 -9.48
CA CYS A 448 8.42 30.00 -8.69
C CYS A 448 9.73 30.22 -9.45
N LYS A 449 10.17 29.24 -10.26
CA LYS A 449 11.39 29.38 -11.10
C LYS A 449 11.20 30.43 -12.20
N GLU A 450 10.01 30.52 -12.80
CA GLU A 450 9.68 31.49 -13.85
C GLU A 450 9.40 32.91 -13.32
N ASN A 451 8.92 33.03 -12.08
CA ASN A 451 8.45 34.29 -11.50
C ASN A 451 9.34 34.81 -10.36
N LYS A 452 10.65 34.48 -10.37
CA LYS A 452 11.60 34.90 -9.32
C LYS A 452 11.63 36.41 -9.09
N ASN A 453 11.38 37.20 -10.13
CA ASN A 453 11.35 38.66 -10.08
C ASN A 453 10.13 39.26 -9.35
N LYS A 454 9.11 38.46 -9.03
CA LYS A 454 7.91 38.93 -8.29
C LYS A 454 8.09 38.92 -6.77
N PHE A 455 9.11 38.24 -6.26
CA PHE A 455 9.37 38.11 -4.83
C PHE A 455 10.33 39.18 -4.35
N GLN A 456 10.07 39.71 -3.14
CA GLN A 456 10.90 40.72 -2.50
C GLN A 456 12.10 40.12 -1.77
N GLY A 457 11.97 38.90 -1.27
CA GLY A 457 13.00 38.14 -0.56
C GLY A 457 13.26 36.77 -1.18
N GLU A 458 14.20 36.03 -0.59
CA GLU A 458 14.57 34.69 -1.07
C GLU A 458 13.45 33.68 -0.78
N VAL A 459 13.00 33.00 -1.83
CA VAL A 459 12.02 31.91 -1.74
C VAL A 459 12.76 30.59 -1.86
N HIS A 460 12.75 29.83 -0.77
CA HIS A 460 13.32 28.50 -0.74
C HIS A 460 12.30 27.51 -1.31
N LEU A 461 12.71 26.82 -2.38
CA LEU A 461 11.95 25.72 -3.00
C LEU A 461 11.66 24.60 -1.97
N PRO A 462 10.73 23.66 -2.27
CA PRO A 462 10.32 22.62 -1.34
C PRO A 462 11.48 21.95 -0.64
N MET A 463 11.40 21.78 0.69
CA MET A 463 12.50 21.28 1.51
C MET A 463 13.16 19.99 0.98
N MET A 464 12.41 19.09 0.35
CA MET A 464 12.98 17.86 -0.26
C MET A 464 13.95 18.14 -1.42
N MET A 465 13.79 19.27 -2.12
CA MET A 465 14.67 19.71 -3.20
C MET A 465 15.97 20.29 -2.63
N THR A 466 15.84 21.10 -1.57
CA THR A 466 16.90 21.94 -1.00
C THR A 466 17.69 21.27 0.12
N ILE A 467 17.08 20.32 0.84
CA ILE A 467 17.76 19.48 1.84
C ILE A 467 18.56 18.41 1.12
N ASN A 468 19.85 18.36 1.46
CA ASN A 468 20.79 17.39 0.95
C ASN A 468 21.51 16.68 2.10
N PRO A 469 21.35 15.36 2.24
CA PRO A 469 22.17 14.56 3.13
C PRO A 469 23.65 14.66 2.72
N LYS A 470 24.57 14.83 3.69
CA LYS A 470 26.03 14.78 3.41
C LYS A 470 26.51 13.39 2.97
N ASP A 471 25.75 12.36 3.35
CA ASP A 471 25.96 10.97 2.94
C ASP A 471 24.59 10.36 2.59
N ALA A 472 24.51 9.63 1.48
CA ALA A 472 23.32 8.92 1.02
C ALA A 472 22.81 7.93 2.07
N SER A 473 23.72 7.32 2.86
CA SER A 473 23.34 6.42 3.95
C SER A 473 22.59 7.14 5.09
N MET A 474 22.74 8.46 5.20
CA MET A 474 22.10 9.28 6.22
C MET A 474 20.70 9.79 5.83
N ALA A 475 20.34 9.69 4.54
CA ALA A 475 19.05 10.12 4.02
C ALA A 475 17.86 9.51 4.80
N LYS A 476 17.98 8.22 5.17
CA LYS A 476 16.97 7.49 5.94
C LYS A 476 16.67 8.11 7.31
N PHE A 477 17.68 8.68 7.98
CA PHE A 477 17.50 9.32 9.28
C PHE A 477 16.80 10.67 9.13
N ILE A 478 17.22 11.46 8.14
CA ILE A 478 16.67 12.81 7.89
C ILE A 478 15.20 12.69 7.47
N GLU A 479 14.89 11.77 6.56
CA GLU A 479 13.55 11.57 6.03
C GLU A 479 12.56 11.01 7.05
N MET A 480 13.03 10.16 7.96
CA MET A 480 12.22 9.65 9.07
C MET A 480 11.97 10.73 10.13
N HIS A 481 12.91 11.67 10.30
CA HIS A 481 12.83 12.71 11.32
C HIS A 481 11.91 13.87 10.94
N ILE A 482 11.84 14.21 9.65
CA ILE A 482 11.05 15.34 9.13
C ILE A 482 9.72 14.83 8.57
N ARG A 483 8.60 15.49 8.89
CA ARG A 483 7.29 15.10 8.36
C ARG A 483 7.23 15.30 6.85
N ALA A 484 6.55 14.38 6.15
CA ALA A 484 6.41 14.41 4.69
C ALA A 484 5.76 15.71 4.18
N ASP A 485 4.81 16.29 4.91
CA ASP A 485 4.15 17.56 4.52
C ASP A 485 5.08 18.76 4.59
N ASP A 486 6.03 18.76 5.52
CA ASP A 486 7.04 19.82 5.65
C ASP A 486 8.16 19.65 4.62
N LEU A 487 8.52 18.41 4.27
CA LEU A 487 9.42 18.14 3.14
C LEU A 487 8.88 18.68 1.80
N LYS A 488 7.56 18.76 1.65
CA LYS A 488 6.89 19.34 0.47
C LYS A 488 6.74 20.86 0.51
N ALA A 489 7.07 21.50 1.63
CA ALA A 489 6.73 22.89 1.86
C ALA A 489 7.78 23.87 1.31
N PHE A 490 7.30 24.94 0.69
CA PHE A 490 8.09 26.11 0.32
C PHE A 490 8.38 26.94 1.57
N VAL A 491 9.58 27.53 1.66
CA VAL A 491 9.99 28.28 2.85
C VAL A 491 10.27 29.73 2.48
N PHE A 492 9.59 30.66 3.13
CA PHE A 492 9.63 32.10 2.85
C PHE A 492 10.26 32.87 3.99
N GLU A 493 11.18 33.77 3.65
CA GLU A 493 11.80 34.69 4.61
C GLU A 493 10.91 35.91 4.90
N ASN A 494 10.14 36.36 3.89
CA ASN A 494 9.27 37.52 3.99
C ASN A 494 7.78 37.09 4.07
N SER A 495 7.01 37.75 4.94
CA SER A 495 5.56 37.51 5.06
C SER A 495 4.76 37.96 3.84
N ASN A 496 5.22 38.99 3.12
CA ASN A 496 4.54 39.46 1.91
C ASN A 496 4.65 38.43 0.77
N ASP A 497 5.85 37.87 0.58
CA ASP A 497 6.09 36.82 -0.44
C ASP A 497 5.33 35.53 -0.12
N TYR A 498 5.24 35.17 1.17
CA TYR A 498 4.40 34.06 1.61
C TYR A 498 2.92 34.28 1.24
N ASN A 499 2.38 35.48 1.51
CA ASN A 499 0.99 35.78 1.21
C ASN A 499 0.73 35.79 -0.30
N LEU A 500 1.64 36.41 -1.08
CA LEU A 500 1.58 36.43 -2.54
C LEU A 500 1.60 35.01 -3.13
N PHE A 501 2.50 34.15 -2.64
CA PHE A 501 2.56 32.76 -3.08
C PHE A 501 1.28 31.99 -2.74
N MET A 502 0.77 32.15 -1.51
CA MET A 502 -0.44 31.45 -1.09
C MET A 502 -1.68 31.92 -1.87
N SER A 503 -1.85 33.22 -2.09
CA SER A 503 -2.99 33.74 -2.87
C SER A 503 -2.93 33.28 -4.32
N THR A 504 -1.76 33.37 -4.97
CA THR A 504 -1.64 33.01 -6.39
C THR A 504 -1.71 31.49 -6.61
N MET A 505 -1.05 30.68 -5.78
CA MET A 505 -1.07 29.22 -5.98
C MET A 505 -2.39 28.59 -5.52
N ARG A 506 -2.90 28.97 -4.35
CA ARG A 506 -4.07 28.31 -3.75
C ARG A 506 -5.38 28.92 -4.22
N ASP A 507 -5.48 30.25 -4.22
CA ASP A 507 -6.76 30.93 -4.44
C ASP A 507 -7.01 31.20 -5.93
N GLU A 508 -5.98 31.60 -6.70
CA GLU A 508 -6.12 31.83 -8.15
C GLU A 508 -5.97 30.54 -8.98
N GLN A 509 -4.98 29.70 -8.68
CA GLN A 509 -4.67 28.50 -9.47
C GLN A 509 -5.24 27.19 -8.89
N GLY A 510 -5.83 27.20 -7.69
CA GLY A 510 -6.43 26.02 -7.06
C GLY A 510 -5.44 24.91 -6.68
N LEU A 511 -4.13 25.21 -6.60
CA LEU A 511 -3.09 24.23 -6.30
C LEU A 511 -3.02 23.91 -4.81
N LYS A 512 -2.83 22.63 -4.50
CA LYS A 512 -2.65 22.13 -3.12
C LYS A 512 -1.16 22.18 -2.76
N VAL A 513 -0.70 23.32 -2.26
CA VAL A 513 0.70 23.57 -1.86
C VAL A 513 0.82 23.88 -0.38
N ASN A 514 1.97 23.55 0.21
CA ASN A 514 2.31 23.89 1.59
C ASN A 514 3.40 24.97 1.60
N ALA A 515 3.28 25.96 2.47
CA ALA A 515 4.23 27.05 2.62
C ALA A 515 4.49 27.32 4.10
N LEU A 516 5.73 27.67 4.44
CA LEU A 516 6.20 27.89 5.80
C LEU A 516 6.98 29.19 5.90
N LYS A 517 6.97 29.78 7.09
CA LYS A 517 7.73 30.98 7.42
C LYS A 517 8.98 30.63 8.21
N VAL A 518 10.09 31.28 7.90
CA VAL A 518 11.35 31.07 8.60
C VAL A 518 11.29 31.65 10.04
N PRO A 519 11.74 30.91 11.07
CA PRO A 519 11.89 31.45 12.42
C PRO A 519 12.97 32.54 12.50
N GLN A 520 12.77 33.56 13.34
CA GLN A 520 13.71 34.70 13.46
C GLN A 520 15.04 34.33 14.15
N LYS A 521 15.05 33.30 15.00
CA LYS A 521 16.23 32.91 15.78
C LYS A 521 17.35 32.34 14.87
N PRO A 522 18.61 32.83 14.96
CA PRO A 522 19.72 32.40 14.11
C PRO A 522 20.21 30.97 14.42
N VAL A 523 20.83 30.32 13.43
CA VAL A 523 21.32 28.92 13.54
C VAL A 523 22.38 28.75 14.63
N SER A 524 23.21 29.78 14.85
CA SER A 524 24.30 29.80 15.83
C SER A 524 23.82 29.66 17.28
N GLU A 525 22.60 30.09 17.59
CA GLU A 525 22.01 29.96 18.93
C GLU A 525 21.43 28.57 19.22
N TYR A 526 21.40 27.68 18.22
CA TYR A 526 20.99 26.28 18.39
C TYR A 526 22.22 25.39 18.59
N VAL A 527 22.65 25.29 19.85
CA VAL A 527 23.83 24.51 20.28
C VAL A 527 23.38 23.30 21.11
N PRO A 528 23.93 22.09 20.87
CA PRO A 528 23.66 20.92 21.71
C PRO A 528 24.20 21.10 23.13
N THR A 529 23.55 20.42 24.09
CA THR A 529 23.89 20.52 25.53
C THR A 529 25.30 20.02 25.85
N LYS A 530 25.85 19.06 25.09
CA LYS A 530 27.24 18.61 25.21
C LYS A 530 27.82 18.35 23.82
N SER A 531 29.15 18.36 23.70
CA SER A 531 29.85 17.96 22.48
C SER A 531 29.65 16.46 22.19
N ILE A 532 29.63 16.10 20.90
CA ILE A 532 29.46 14.71 20.46
C ILE A 532 30.61 13.80 20.92
N GLU A 533 31.80 14.35 21.14
CA GLU A 533 33.00 13.60 21.54
C GLU A 533 32.78 12.80 22.84
N ASN A 534 31.99 13.36 23.76
CA ASN A 534 31.63 12.71 25.02
C ASN A 534 30.80 11.43 24.84
N TYR A 535 30.20 11.24 23.66
CA TYR A 535 29.32 10.12 23.34
C TYR A 535 29.91 9.14 22.32
N ARG A 536 31.13 9.40 21.82
CA ARG A 536 31.82 8.47 20.90
C ARG A 536 32.04 7.09 21.51
N ARG A 537 32.21 7.02 22.83
CA ARG A 537 32.30 5.76 23.59
C ARG A 537 31.06 4.87 23.45
N TYR A 538 29.92 5.45 23.09
CA TYR A 538 28.67 4.73 22.84
C TYR A 538 28.38 4.51 21.36
N GLY A 539 29.29 4.88 20.45
CA GLY A 539 29.09 4.70 19.01
C GLY A 539 28.31 5.84 18.33
N PHE A 540 28.12 6.98 18.99
CA PHE A 540 27.60 8.19 18.34
C PHE A 540 28.70 8.94 17.60
N GLN A 541 28.43 9.29 16.34
CA GLN A 541 29.44 9.89 15.45
C GLN A 541 29.25 11.40 15.30
N SER A 542 28.00 11.86 15.14
CA SER A 542 27.66 13.28 14.99
C SER A 542 26.20 13.56 15.36
N TYR A 543 25.80 14.83 15.40
CA TYR A 543 24.40 15.22 15.50
C TYR A 543 23.73 15.24 14.12
N LEU A 544 22.40 15.10 14.07
CA LEU A 544 21.65 15.04 12.83
C LEU A 544 21.79 16.34 12.00
N LYS A 545 21.87 17.49 12.66
CA LYS A 545 22.22 18.79 12.05
C LYS A 545 23.48 18.71 11.21
N ASP A 546 24.50 17.99 11.69
CA ASP A 546 25.80 17.93 11.03
C ASP A 546 25.77 17.07 9.76
N TYR A 547 24.74 16.24 9.57
CA TYR A 547 24.52 15.44 8.36
C TYR A 547 23.60 16.10 7.33
N ILE A 548 23.03 17.27 7.65
CA ILE A 548 22.11 18.00 6.77
C ILE A 548 22.85 19.20 6.16
N SER A 549 22.80 19.29 4.83
CA SER A 549 23.23 20.46 4.04
C SER A 549 21.99 21.15 3.48
N CYS A 550 21.71 22.38 3.89
CA CYS A 550 20.57 23.18 3.42
C CYS A 550 20.80 24.69 3.70
N PRO A 551 20.06 25.60 3.04
CA PRO A 551 20.10 27.03 3.33
C PRO A 551 19.77 27.37 4.79
N ASP A 552 20.29 28.49 5.29
CA ASP A 552 20.14 28.92 6.69
C ASP A 552 18.68 29.13 7.10
N GLY A 553 17.82 29.62 6.20
CA GLY A 553 16.38 29.74 6.46
C GLY A 553 15.74 28.38 6.80
N ILE A 554 16.08 27.34 6.06
CA ILE A 554 15.59 25.98 6.28
C ILE A 554 16.25 25.38 7.52
N MET A 555 17.55 25.56 7.73
CA MET A 555 18.25 25.04 8.91
C MET A 555 17.67 25.61 10.21
N ARG A 556 17.31 26.91 10.23
CA ARG A 556 16.60 27.55 11.36
C ARG A 556 15.28 26.85 11.66
N TYR A 557 14.48 26.58 10.62
CA TYR A 557 13.22 25.86 10.77
C TYR A 557 13.42 24.43 11.31
N LEU A 558 14.37 23.68 10.75
CA LEU A 558 14.69 22.32 11.21
C LEU A 558 15.19 22.31 12.66
N CYS A 559 15.96 23.31 13.08
CA CYS A 559 16.42 23.43 14.46
C CYS A 559 15.29 23.79 15.42
N ALA A 560 14.40 24.71 15.03
CA ALA A 560 13.27 25.15 15.84
C ALA A 560 12.23 24.04 16.04
N GLN A 561 11.78 23.44 14.93
CA GLN A 561 10.66 22.50 14.91
C GLN A 561 11.09 21.08 15.24
N TYR A 562 12.23 20.64 14.68
CA TYR A 562 12.68 19.24 14.74
C TYR A 562 13.88 19.02 15.65
N ARG A 563 14.45 20.08 16.23
CA ARG A 563 15.62 20.02 17.14
C ARG A 563 16.80 19.23 16.58
N VAL A 564 17.03 19.27 15.26
CA VAL A 564 18.08 18.48 14.58
C VAL A 564 19.49 18.69 15.17
N HIS A 565 19.75 19.84 15.80
CA HIS A 565 21.00 20.15 16.51
C HIS A 565 21.26 19.30 17.76
N ALA A 566 20.25 18.64 18.31
CA ALA A 566 20.32 17.89 19.58
C ALA A 566 20.07 16.38 19.41
N ILE A 567 19.95 15.88 18.18
CA ILE A 567 19.64 14.47 17.90
C ILE A 567 20.90 13.73 17.45
N PRO A 568 21.51 12.87 18.28
CA PRO A 568 22.72 12.15 17.91
C PRO A 568 22.41 10.93 17.03
N VAL A 569 23.31 10.65 16.09
CA VAL A 569 23.25 9.49 15.17
C VAL A 569 24.44 8.58 15.44
N GLY A 570 24.17 7.30 15.66
CA GLY A 570 25.16 6.29 15.97
C GLY A 570 25.08 5.03 15.11
N ASP A 571 26.12 4.21 15.20
CA ASP A 571 26.33 3.03 14.36
C ASP A 571 25.84 1.71 15.02
N ARG A 572 26.47 0.58 14.68
CA ARG A 572 26.15 -0.72 15.29
C ARG A 572 26.53 -0.78 16.77
N ARG A 573 27.57 -0.07 17.20
CA ARG A 573 28.00 -0.03 18.60
C ARG A 573 26.97 0.66 19.48
N SER A 574 26.29 1.69 18.95
CA SER A 574 25.20 2.34 19.68
C SER A 574 23.98 1.44 19.81
N LYS A 575 23.74 0.54 18.85
CA LYS A 575 22.71 -0.50 18.96
C LYS A 575 23.05 -1.55 20.02
N GLU A 576 24.30 -1.97 20.11
CA GLU A 576 24.75 -2.95 21.11
C GLU A 576 24.81 -2.35 22.52
N ARG A 577 24.96 -1.02 22.64
CA ARG A 577 25.07 -0.28 23.90
C ARG A 577 23.85 0.59 24.22
N VAL A 578 22.67 0.26 23.68
CA VAL A 578 21.44 1.04 23.92
C VAL A 578 21.15 1.16 25.42
N GLU A 579 21.32 0.08 26.19
CA GLU A 579 21.09 0.09 27.64
C GLU A 579 22.02 1.06 28.37
N ASP A 580 23.32 1.05 28.03
CA ASP A 580 24.31 1.99 28.58
C ASP A 580 23.99 3.44 28.22
N ILE A 581 23.54 3.69 26.97
CA ILE A 581 23.16 5.02 26.49
C ILE A 581 21.96 5.54 27.27
N LEU A 582 20.92 4.71 27.43
CA LEU A 582 19.73 5.09 28.17
C LEU A 582 20.09 5.46 29.60
N ALA A 583 20.92 4.65 30.28
CA ALA A 583 21.36 4.91 31.65
C ALA A 583 22.23 6.17 31.77
N GLN A 584 23.27 6.30 30.93
CA GLN A 584 24.38 7.25 31.12
C GLN A 584 24.25 8.55 30.29
N CYS A 585 23.25 8.69 29.42
CA CYS A 585 23.03 9.90 28.60
C CYS A 585 21.61 10.50 28.82
N PRO A 586 21.36 11.18 29.95
CA PRO A 586 20.05 11.74 30.28
C PRO A 586 19.47 12.78 29.35
N GLU A 587 20.36 13.55 28.76
CA GLU A 587 20.05 14.66 27.87
C GLU A 587 19.39 14.25 26.55
N PHE A 588 19.50 12.98 26.14
CA PHE A 588 18.92 12.53 24.88
C PHE A 588 17.42 12.27 25.01
N SER A 589 16.63 13.09 24.33
CA SER A 589 15.19 12.87 24.14
C SER A 589 14.89 11.93 22.97
N MET A 590 15.83 11.81 22.04
CA MET A 590 15.73 10.92 20.88
C MET A 590 17.13 10.74 20.27
N PHE A 591 17.41 9.55 19.76
CA PHE A 591 18.65 9.25 19.05
C PHE A 591 18.45 8.15 17.99
N TYR A 592 19.39 8.06 17.06
CA TYR A 592 19.39 7.03 16.02
C TYR A 592 20.54 6.03 16.21
N THR A 593 20.27 4.77 15.91
CA THR A 593 21.24 3.69 15.73
C THR A 593 21.25 3.25 14.26
N ILE A 594 22.09 2.29 13.87
CA ILE A 594 22.22 1.86 12.47
C ILE A 594 20.89 1.55 11.74
N ASP A 595 19.90 0.99 12.44
CA ASP A 595 18.62 0.55 11.84
C ASP A 595 17.37 0.90 12.65
N SER A 596 17.52 1.57 13.80
CA SER A 596 16.42 1.87 14.72
C SER A 596 16.52 3.28 15.28
N GLN A 597 15.39 3.97 15.37
CA GLN A 597 15.22 5.23 16.09
C GLN A 597 14.75 4.92 17.51
N TYR A 598 15.32 5.59 18.51
CA TYR A 598 14.92 5.47 19.91
C TYR A 598 14.43 6.84 20.39
N GLN A 599 13.17 6.90 20.82
CA GLN A 599 12.62 8.06 21.50
C GLN A 599 12.61 7.81 23.00
N VAL A 600 13.25 8.68 23.76
CA VAL A 600 13.46 8.52 25.20
C VAL A 600 12.64 9.57 25.93
N LYS A 601 11.75 9.11 26.80
CA LYS A 601 11.02 9.95 27.73
C LYS A 601 11.44 9.58 29.14
N ARG A 602 12.06 10.52 29.82
CA ARG A 602 12.33 10.43 31.25
C ARG A 602 11.13 10.97 32.01
N SER A 603 10.64 10.16 32.95
CA SER A 603 9.58 10.56 33.85
C SER A 603 10.07 11.70 34.75
N ARG A 604 9.27 12.77 34.86
CA ARG A 604 9.57 13.92 35.72
C ARG A 604 9.48 13.59 37.22
N TYR A 605 8.95 12.42 37.59
CA TYR A 605 8.63 12.06 38.98
C TYR A 605 9.69 11.17 39.64
N ASP A 606 10.17 10.13 38.94
CA ASP A 606 11.08 9.10 39.47
C ASP A 606 12.38 8.96 38.65
N GLY A 607 12.54 9.74 37.57
CA GLY A 607 13.70 9.68 36.69
C GLY A 607 13.77 8.39 35.85
N SER A 608 12.74 7.53 35.91
CA SER A 608 12.68 6.29 35.14
C SER A 608 12.62 6.59 33.65
N ILE A 609 13.25 5.71 32.88
CA ILE A 609 13.55 5.92 31.47
C ILE A 609 12.63 5.01 30.67
N SER A 610 11.70 5.61 29.94
CA SER A 610 10.90 4.91 28.95
C SER A 610 11.46 5.18 27.56
N SER A 611 11.76 4.13 26.80
CA SER A 611 12.25 4.24 25.43
C SER A 611 11.31 3.53 24.48
N ARG A 612 10.90 4.20 23.40
CA ARG A 612 10.19 3.60 22.26
C ARG A 612 11.17 3.45 21.10
N SER A 613 11.30 2.23 20.57
CA SER A 613 12.11 1.97 19.38
C SER A 613 11.21 1.80 18.15
N SER A 614 11.59 2.41 17.04
CA SER A 614 10.96 2.22 15.74
C SER A 614 12.03 1.86 14.71
N LYS A 615 11.72 0.91 13.82
CA LYS A 615 12.62 0.54 12.74
C LYS A 615 12.72 1.66 11.71
N ILE A 616 13.93 1.94 11.25
CA ILE A 616 14.18 2.95 10.23
C ILE A 616 13.68 2.44 8.89
N ARG A 617 12.93 3.30 8.21
CA ARG A 617 12.39 3.03 6.87
C ARG A 617 13.41 3.46 5.83
N ASP A 618 13.39 2.79 4.68
CA ASP A 618 14.21 3.20 3.55
C ASP A 618 13.75 4.56 3.04
N PRO A 619 14.69 5.45 2.65
CA PRO A 619 14.37 6.77 2.16
C PRO A 619 13.70 6.65 0.79
N THR A 620 12.75 7.53 0.54
CA THR A 620 11.88 7.58 -0.65
C THR A 620 11.97 8.90 -1.40
N TRP A 621 12.42 9.97 -0.73
CA TRP A 621 12.55 11.33 -1.28
C TRP A 621 14.00 11.78 -1.33
N LEU A 622 14.80 11.50 -0.29
CA LEU A 622 16.19 11.96 -0.18
C LEU A 622 17.23 10.96 -0.72
N ILE A 623 16.81 9.99 -1.55
CA ILE A 623 17.69 8.96 -2.17
C ILE A 623 18.76 9.60 -3.06
N ALA A 624 18.42 10.70 -3.73
CA ALA A 624 19.34 11.47 -4.53
C ALA A 624 19.87 12.63 -3.66
N SER A 625 21.03 12.44 -3.02
CA SER A 625 21.69 13.49 -2.23
C SER A 625 22.70 14.24 -3.09
N GLY A 626 22.51 15.54 -3.28
CA GLY A 626 23.46 16.42 -3.98
C GLY A 626 24.00 17.44 -2.98
N ASP A 627 25.19 17.25 -2.46
CA ASP A 627 25.71 18.16 -1.42
C ASP A 627 25.98 19.55 -2.02
N ASN A 628 25.08 20.51 -1.78
CA ASN A 628 25.14 21.87 -2.33
C ASN A 628 26.39 22.62 -1.85
N SER A 629 26.89 22.29 -0.65
CA SER A 629 28.17 22.80 -0.15
C SER A 629 29.34 22.22 -0.91
N ARG A 630 29.24 20.95 -1.30
CA ARG A 630 30.25 20.26 -2.12
C ARG A 630 30.24 20.74 -3.55
N GLU A 631 29.09 21.11 -4.11
CA GLU A 631 29.00 21.77 -5.42
C GLU A 631 29.78 23.09 -5.41
N VAL A 632 29.46 24.01 -4.47
CA VAL A 632 30.19 25.29 -4.35
C VAL A 632 31.66 25.09 -3.99
N MET A 633 31.99 24.13 -3.12
CA MET A 633 33.38 23.80 -2.81
C MET A 633 34.11 23.21 -4.02
N LEU A 634 33.49 22.31 -4.78
CA LEU A 634 34.07 21.73 -5.99
C LEU A 634 34.23 22.79 -7.08
N GLU A 635 33.27 23.70 -7.25
CA GLU A 635 33.42 24.84 -8.17
C GLU A 635 34.53 25.79 -7.75
N THR A 636 34.64 26.08 -6.45
CA THR A 636 35.69 26.93 -5.89
C THR A 636 37.06 26.24 -5.99
N GLN A 637 37.14 24.95 -5.69
CA GLN A 637 38.34 24.13 -5.84
C GLN A 637 38.73 23.99 -7.31
N ILE A 638 37.79 23.79 -8.21
CA ILE A 638 38.05 23.77 -9.66
C ILE A 638 38.61 25.11 -10.10
N ARG A 639 38.04 26.25 -9.65
CA ARG A 639 38.61 27.58 -9.96
C ARG A 639 40.01 27.77 -9.37
N GLN A 640 40.24 27.36 -8.13
CA GLN A 640 41.54 27.45 -7.47
C GLN A 640 42.58 26.55 -8.15
N LEU A 641 42.23 25.30 -8.45
CA LEU A 641 43.08 24.34 -9.16
C LEU A 641 43.33 24.79 -10.60
N GLN A 642 42.36 25.39 -11.28
CA GLN A 642 42.55 25.99 -12.61
C GLN A 642 43.49 27.19 -12.57
N ALA A 643 43.40 28.03 -11.54
CA ALA A 643 44.34 29.12 -11.33
C ALA A 643 45.75 28.58 -11.02
N GLN A 644 45.88 27.61 -10.12
CA GLN A 644 47.15 26.95 -9.80
C GLN A 644 47.74 26.21 -11.00
N PHE A 645 46.92 25.52 -11.79
CA PHE A 645 47.31 24.86 -13.04
C PHE A 645 47.92 25.89 -13.99
N LYS A 646 47.27 27.05 -14.15
CA LYS A 646 47.77 28.12 -15.03
C LYS A 646 49.10 28.68 -14.54
N THR A 647 49.24 28.94 -13.24
CA THR A 647 50.50 29.40 -12.64
C THR A 647 51.62 28.37 -12.80
N LYS A 648 51.34 27.08 -12.54
CA LYS A 648 52.31 25.99 -12.68
C LYS A 648 52.68 25.71 -14.14
N GLU A 649 51.75 25.85 -15.06
CA GLU A 649 51.99 25.74 -16.50
C GLU A 649 52.87 26.89 -17.01
N GLU A 650 52.66 28.10 -16.52
CA GLU A 650 53.54 29.25 -16.78
C GLU A 650 54.95 29.03 -16.19
N GLU A 651 55.06 28.52 -14.96
CA GLU A 651 56.34 28.13 -14.33
C GLU A 651 57.06 27.04 -15.13
N TYR A 652 56.37 25.97 -15.53
CA TYR A 652 56.93 24.89 -16.35
C TYR A 652 57.42 25.40 -17.69
N ASN A 653 56.63 26.25 -18.36
CA ASN A 653 57.01 26.87 -19.63
C ASN A 653 58.24 27.78 -19.48
N SER A 654 58.37 28.50 -18.36
CA SER A 654 59.55 29.32 -18.06
C SER A 654 60.81 28.47 -17.83
N LYS A 655 60.69 27.37 -17.07
CA LYS A 655 61.76 26.40 -16.81
C LYS A 655 62.17 25.64 -18.07
N GLN A 656 61.21 25.31 -18.94
CA GLN A 656 61.49 24.69 -20.23
C GLN A 656 62.21 25.65 -21.18
N LYS A 657 61.90 26.95 -21.15
CA LYS A 657 62.65 27.98 -21.89
C LYS A 657 64.08 28.13 -21.34
N MET A 658 64.27 28.17 -20.02
CA MET A 658 65.59 28.23 -19.40
C MET A 658 66.42 26.97 -19.65
N SER A 659 65.82 25.78 -19.58
CA SER A 659 66.47 24.50 -19.90
C SER A 659 66.95 24.47 -21.36
N LYS A 660 66.15 24.97 -22.31
CA LYS A 660 66.58 25.12 -23.72
C LYS A 660 67.72 26.12 -23.89
N GLN A 661 67.77 27.20 -23.11
CA GLN A 661 68.89 28.15 -23.12
C GLN A 661 70.17 27.60 -22.47
N LEU A 662 70.04 26.72 -21.48
CA LEU A 662 71.18 26.02 -20.89
C LEU A 662 71.70 24.91 -21.80
N ASP A 663 70.82 24.21 -22.53
CA ASP A 663 71.21 23.16 -23.49
C ASP A 663 72.00 23.75 -24.68
N THR A 664 71.61 24.93 -25.18
CA THR A 664 72.40 25.64 -26.20
C THR A 664 73.76 26.09 -25.68
N LYS A 665 73.85 26.58 -24.44
CA LYS A 665 75.14 26.90 -23.78
C LYS A 665 75.99 25.66 -23.51
N LEU A 666 75.37 24.55 -23.12
CA LEU A 666 76.05 23.28 -22.86
C LEU A 666 76.61 22.69 -24.14
N ASN A 667 75.88 22.76 -25.26
CA ASN A 667 76.36 22.26 -26.54
C ASN A 667 77.54 23.08 -27.07
N GLN A 668 77.53 24.41 -26.90
CA GLN A 668 78.68 25.27 -27.21
C GLN A 668 79.92 24.92 -26.35
N LYS A 669 79.74 24.64 -25.05
CA LYS A 669 80.83 24.22 -24.15
C LYS A 669 81.28 22.77 -24.37
N ARG A 670 80.39 21.88 -24.83
CA ARG A 670 80.70 20.50 -25.25
C ARG A 670 81.60 20.48 -26.46
N GLU A 671 81.42 21.38 -27.41
CA GLU A 671 82.35 21.56 -28.54
C GLU A 671 83.73 22.01 -28.07
N GLU A 672 83.84 23.03 -27.20
CA GLU A 672 85.12 23.47 -26.60
C GLU A 672 85.83 22.36 -25.78
N LYS A 673 85.08 21.54 -25.03
CA LYS A 673 85.67 20.45 -24.22
C LYS A 673 86.10 19.27 -25.08
N LYS A 674 85.37 18.95 -26.15
CA LYS A 674 85.65 17.80 -27.01
C LYS A 674 86.98 17.97 -27.75
N GLU A 675 87.36 19.20 -28.07
CA GLU A 675 88.67 19.52 -28.65
C GLU A 675 89.83 19.35 -27.63
N LEU A 676 89.58 19.67 -26.36
CA LEU A 676 90.61 19.65 -25.33
C LEU A 676 90.76 18.27 -24.66
N SER A 677 89.67 17.53 -24.41
CA SER A 677 89.65 16.32 -23.56
C SER A 677 90.19 15.05 -24.23
N GLN A 678 90.48 15.10 -25.53
CA GLN A 678 90.85 13.92 -26.32
C GLN A 678 92.27 13.39 -26.08
N LYS A 679 93.16 14.10 -25.37
CA LYS A 679 94.59 13.70 -25.35
C LYS A 679 95.16 13.03 -24.08
N LYS A 680 94.73 13.30 -22.84
CA LYS A 680 95.61 13.01 -21.67
C LYS A 680 95.42 11.70 -20.84
N ASP A 681 94.28 11.43 -20.17
CA ASP A 681 94.32 10.57 -18.95
C ASP A 681 93.51 9.25 -18.95
N VAL A 682 93.09 8.76 -20.11
CA VAL A 682 92.10 7.66 -20.20
C VAL A 682 92.72 6.25 -20.00
N LYS A 683 94.03 6.05 -20.19
CA LYS A 683 94.62 4.71 -20.41
C LYS A 683 94.65 3.77 -19.20
N LYS A 684 94.95 4.27 -17.99
CA LYS A 684 95.27 3.40 -16.83
C LYS A 684 94.09 3.05 -15.92
N ARG A 685 92.98 3.80 -15.96
CA ARG A 685 91.81 3.59 -15.09
C ARG A 685 90.80 2.59 -15.64
N LEU A 686 90.76 2.42 -16.96
CA LEU A 686 89.75 1.63 -17.65
C LEU A 686 89.91 0.12 -17.44
N GLN A 687 91.15 -0.37 -17.38
CA GLN A 687 91.41 -1.81 -17.31
C GLN A 687 90.77 -2.45 -16.05
N SER A 688 90.84 -1.80 -14.89
CA SER A 688 90.35 -2.34 -13.61
C SER A 688 88.82 -2.32 -13.45
N GLN A 689 88.11 -1.42 -14.15
CA GLN A 689 86.65 -1.29 -14.01
C GLN A 689 85.88 -2.29 -14.89
N ILE A 690 86.50 -2.76 -15.97
CA ILE A 690 85.93 -3.72 -16.92
C ILE A 690 85.68 -5.09 -16.25
N ASP A 691 86.66 -5.58 -15.49
CA ASP A 691 86.62 -6.95 -14.95
C ASP A 691 85.52 -7.16 -13.89
N SER A 692 85.27 -6.17 -13.04
CA SER A 692 84.22 -6.23 -12.00
C SER A 692 82.79 -6.23 -12.56
N LYS A 693 82.56 -5.54 -13.70
CA LYS A 693 81.24 -5.45 -14.33
C LYS A 693 80.89 -6.68 -15.16
N ILE A 694 81.89 -7.39 -15.68
CA ILE A 694 81.70 -8.65 -16.42
C ILE A 694 81.12 -9.76 -15.52
N GLN A 695 81.54 -9.85 -14.26
CA GLN A 695 81.03 -10.83 -13.29
C GLN A 695 79.54 -10.64 -12.95
N ARG A 696 79.10 -9.39 -12.69
CA ARG A 696 77.69 -9.08 -12.40
C ARG A 696 76.74 -9.32 -13.58
N MET A 697 77.23 -9.18 -14.81
CA MET A 697 76.46 -9.46 -16.02
C MET A 697 76.14 -10.96 -16.15
N LYS A 698 77.07 -11.85 -15.81
CA LYS A 698 76.88 -13.31 -15.93
C LYS A 698 75.79 -13.86 -15.00
N THR A 699 75.66 -13.31 -13.78
CA THR A 699 74.60 -13.69 -12.83
C THR A 699 73.22 -13.27 -13.30
N GLU A 700 73.07 -12.04 -13.82
CA GLU A 700 71.80 -11.56 -14.35
C GLU A 700 71.41 -12.27 -15.66
N GLU A 701 72.37 -12.73 -16.48
CA GLU A 701 72.11 -13.51 -17.70
C GLU A 701 71.64 -14.95 -17.43
N ALA A 702 71.98 -15.54 -16.28
CA ALA A 702 71.59 -16.91 -15.90
C ALA A 702 70.11 -17.05 -15.49
N GLU A 703 69.47 -16.00 -14.98
CA GLU A 703 68.06 -15.99 -14.54
C GLU A 703 67.05 -15.81 -15.70
N ALA A 704 67.37 -16.32 -16.90
CA ALA A 704 66.56 -16.06 -18.09
C ALA A 704 65.26 -16.86 -18.12
N VAL A 705 64.14 -16.15 -17.97
CA VAL A 705 62.83 -16.68 -18.33
C VAL A 705 62.73 -16.70 -19.87
N ASN A 706 62.44 -17.86 -20.45
CA ASN A 706 62.24 -17.99 -21.88
C ASN A 706 60.87 -17.39 -22.28
N LEU A 707 60.84 -16.08 -22.51
CA LEU A 707 59.63 -15.34 -22.91
C LEU A 707 58.95 -15.93 -24.13
N GLN A 708 59.70 -16.52 -25.07
CA GLN A 708 59.12 -17.05 -26.31
C GLN A 708 58.23 -18.26 -26.04
N THR A 709 58.66 -19.19 -25.19
CA THR A 709 57.86 -20.36 -24.83
C THR A 709 56.62 -19.99 -24.03
N GLU A 710 56.72 -18.98 -23.18
CA GLU A 710 55.60 -18.52 -22.35
C GLU A 710 54.58 -17.69 -23.15
N GLU A 711 55.05 -16.86 -24.08
CA GLU A 711 54.21 -16.10 -25.01
C GLU A 711 53.49 -17.03 -25.99
N GLU A 712 54.16 -18.08 -26.49
CA GLU A 712 53.53 -19.12 -27.31
C GLU A 712 52.47 -19.93 -26.56
N SER A 713 52.73 -20.31 -25.30
CA SER A 713 51.79 -21.04 -24.45
C SER A 713 50.52 -20.21 -24.18
N ALA A 714 50.70 -18.96 -23.73
CA ALA A 714 49.58 -18.05 -23.48
C ALA A 714 48.80 -17.70 -24.76
N LEU A 715 49.48 -17.50 -25.90
CA LEU A 715 48.82 -17.29 -27.19
C LEU A 715 48.02 -18.52 -27.65
N LYS A 716 48.45 -19.73 -27.29
CA LYS A 716 47.73 -20.97 -27.57
C LYS A 716 46.48 -21.08 -26.69
N GLU A 717 46.56 -20.75 -25.41
CA GLU A 717 45.41 -20.71 -24.50
C GLU A 717 44.39 -19.64 -24.88
N ILE A 718 44.85 -18.41 -25.15
CA ILE A 718 44.01 -17.31 -25.64
C ILE A 718 43.32 -17.70 -26.95
N ARG A 719 44.02 -18.33 -27.89
CA ARG A 719 43.40 -18.86 -29.12
C ARG A 719 42.37 -19.96 -28.82
N GLY A 720 42.65 -20.82 -27.84
CA GLY A 720 41.72 -21.84 -27.37
C GLY A 720 40.42 -21.26 -26.81
N TYR A 721 40.52 -20.26 -25.93
CA TYR A 721 39.36 -19.55 -25.36
C TYR A 721 38.62 -18.72 -26.40
N ASN A 722 39.33 -18.03 -27.29
CA ASN A 722 38.70 -17.28 -28.38
C ASN A 722 37.94 -18.19 -29.36
N LYS A 723 38.45 -19.39 -29.66
CA LYS A 723 37.72 -20.37 -30.48
C LYS A 723 36.42 -20.81 -29.79
N LYS A 724 36.46 -21.08 -28.48
CA LYS A 724 35.27 -21.41 -27.66
C LYS A 724 34.28 -20.24 -27.58
N LYS A 725 34.78 -19.02 -27.46
CA LYS A 725 33.99 -17.78 -27.48
C LYS A 725 33.29 -17.59 -28.82
N CYS A 726 33.99 -17.75 -29.94
CA CYS A 726 33.40 -17.70 -31.28
C CYS A 726 32.30 -18.75 -31.47
N THR A 727 32.51 -19.99 -31.01
CA THR A 727 31.46 -21.01 -31.09
C THR A 727 30.23 -20.67 -30.24
N SER A 728 30.43 -20.05 -29.08
CA SER A 728 29.33 -19.63 -28.18
C SER A 728 28.59 -18.41 -28.73
N LEU A 729 29.30 -17.47 -29.38
CA LEU A 729 28.74 -16.35 -30.14
C LEU A 729 27.91 -16.82 -31.33
N GLN A 730 28.36 -17.85 -32.05
CA GLN A 730 27.60 -18.44 -33.14
C GLN A 730 26.28 -19.04 -32.64
N LYS A 731 26.32 -19.80 -31.54
CA LYS A 731 25.11 -20.33 -30.87
C LYS A 731 24.18 -19.21 -30.42
N LEU A 732 24.70 -18.14 -29.82
CA LEU A 732 23.91 -16.98 -29.39
C LEU A 732 23.21 -16.32 -30.58
N LYS A 733 23.94 -16.11 -31.69
CA LYS A 733 23.38 -15.57 -32.94
C LYS A 733 22.25 -16.46 -33.45
N ASP A 734 22.46 -17.77 -33.48
CA ASP A 734 21.46 -18.74 -33.97
C ASP A 734 20.22 -18.79 -33.09
N TYR A 735 20.38 -18.79 -31.76
CA TYR A 735 19.26 -18.75 -30.82
C TYR A 735 18.50 -17.43 -30.88
N THR A 736 19.21 -16.30 -30.98
CA THR A 736 18.59 -14.98 -31.11
C THR A 736 17.81 -14.87 -32.42
N ARG A 737 18.38 -15.36 -33.53
CA ARG A 737 17.68 -15.47 -34.81
C ARG A 737 16.41 -16.31 -34.68
N LYS A 738 16.49 -17.47 -34.02
CA LYS A 738 15.31 -18.33 -33.80
C LYS A 738 14.25 -17.66 -32.92
N CYS A 739 14.65 -16.91 -31.90
CA CYS A 739 13.73 -16.11 -31.08
C CYS A 739 13.01 -15.05 -31.91
N ILE A 740 13.71 -14.36 -32.81
CA ILE A 740 13.12 -13.35 -33.71
C ILE A 740 12.12 -14.03 -34.66
N GLU A 741 12.50 -15.15 -35.31
CA GLU A 741 11.62 -15.92 -36.19
C GLU A 741 10.33 -16.35 -35.47
N LEU A 742 10.46 -16.95 -34.28
CA LEU A 742 9.32 -17.39 -33.47
C LEU A 742 8.45 -16.22 -33.00
N SER A 743 9.06 -15.08 -32.69
CA SER A 743 8.34 -13.85 -32.32
C SER A 743 7.53 -13.30 -33.50
N THR A 744 8.13 -13.26 -34.69
CA THR A 744 7.42 -12.85 -35.92
C THR A 744 6.28 -13.80 -36.26
N GLU A 745 6.50 -15.12 -36.16
CA GLU A 745 5.43 -16.12 -36.34
C GLU A 745 4.29 -15.94 -35.33
N LYS A 746 4.61 -15.69 -34.06
CA LYS A 746 3.62 -15.41 -33.03
C LYS A 746 2.79 -14.16 -33.34
N VAL A 747 3.43 -13.06 -33.75
CA VAL A 747 2.72 -11.83 -34.13
C VAL A 747 1.80 -12.09 -35.33
N ARG A 748 2.25 -12.85 -36.34
CA ARG A 748 1.41 -13.26 -37.47
C ARG A 748 0.23 -14.13 -37.04
N LEU A 749 0.43 -15.08 -36.13
CA LEU A 749 -0.66 -15.90 -35.58
C LEU A 749 -1.65 -15.07 -34.77
N GLY A 750 -1.18 -14.10 -33.98
CA GLY A 750 -2.04 -13.17 -33.25
C GLY A 750 -2.89 -12.29 -34.18
N LEU A 751 -2.31 -11.80 -35.27
CA LEU A 751 -3.06 -11.06 -36.30
C LEU A 751 -4.11 -11.95 -36.98
N ARG A 752 -3.75 -13.19 -37.34
CA ARG A 752 -4.70 -14.16 -37.89
C ARG A 752 -5.82 -14.47 -36.90
N GLN A 753 -5.51 -14.63 -35.62
CA GLN A 753 -6.52 -14.86 -34.58
C GLN A 753 -7.50 -13.69 -34.49
N ALA A 754 -7.01 -12.45 -34.52
CA ALA A 754 -7.87 -11.27 -34.50
C ALA A 754 -8.80 -11.20 -35.72
N MET A 755 -8.27 -11.46 -36.93
CA MET A 755 -9.09 -11.54 -38.14
C MET A 755 -10.16 -12.64 -38.04
N PHE A 756 -9.79 -13.80 -37.49
CA PHE A 756 -10.67 -14.95 -37.37
C PHE A 756 -11.78 -14.72 -36.33
N ILE A 757 -11.48 -14.03 -35.23
CA ILE A 757 -12.47 -13.61 -34.24
C ILE A 757 -13.49 -12.67 -34.88
N HIS A 758 -13.04 -11.71 -35.69
CA HIS A 758 -13.93 -10.80 -36.38
C HIS A 758 -14.83 -11.52 -37.41
N GLU A 759 -14.28 -12.45 -38.19
CA GLU A 759 -15.06 -13.26 -39.14
C GLU A 759 -16.05 -14.19 -38.41
N GLN A 760 -15.68 -14.70 -37.23
CA GLN A 760 -16.60 -15.45 -36.37
C GLN A 760 -17.76 -14.58 -35.90
N GLU A 761 -17.49 -13.35 -35.44
CA GLU A 761 -18.53 -12.40 -35.01
C GLU A 761 -19.52 -12.10 -36.14
N GLN A 762 -19.04 -11.89 -37.37
CA GLN A 762 -19.88 -11.67 -38.54
C GLN A 762 -20.79 -12.88 -38.83
N VAL A 763 -20.24 -14.10 -38.80
CA VAL A 763 -21.04 -15.32 -39.01
C VAL A 763 -22.01 -15.58 -37.86
N GLU A 764 -21.67 -15.22 -36.63
CA GLU A 764 -22.58 -15.30 -35.48
C GLU A 764 -23.73 -14.29 -35.60
N GLU A 765 -23.48 -13.11 -36.16
CA GLU A 765 -24.51 -12.12 -36.47
C GLU A 765 -25.44 -12.60 -37.58
N GLU A 766 -24.90 -13.10 -38.69
CA GLU A 766 -25.68 -13.74 -39.77
C GLU A 766 -26.53 -14.92 -39.25
N LEU A 767 -25.96 -15.74 -38.35
CA LEU A 767 -26.68 -16.86 -37.73
C LEU A 767 -27.84 -16.36 -36.86
N ARG A 768 -27.65 -15.26 -36.12
CA ARG A 768 -28.73 -14.65 -35.31
C ARG A 768 -29.85 -14.14 -36.20
N GLU A 769 -29.53 -13.45 -37.29
CA GLU A 769 -30.53 -12.98 -38.26
C GLU A 769 -31.30 -14.14 -38.89
N GLN A 770 -30.59 -15.16 -39.39
CA GLN A 770 -31.20 -16.35 -40.01
C GLN A 770 -31.97 -17.20 -39.01
N SER A 771 -31.54 -17.25 -37.74
CA SER A 771 -32.30 -17.91 -36.66
C SER A 771 -33.62 -17.18 -36.39
N GLY A 772 -33.63 -15.84 -36.45
CA GLY A 772 -34.86 -15.05 -36.36
C GLY A 772 -35.79 -15.32 -37.55
N VAL A 773 -35.25 -15.38 -38.76
CA VAL A 773 -36.00 -15.75 -39.98
C VAL A 773 -36.57 -17.17 -39.88
N LEU A 774 -35.78 -18.14 -39.42
CA LEU A 774 -36.22 -19.52 -39.20
C LEU A 774 -37.34 -19.60 -38.16
N GLN A 775 -37.23 -18.87 -37.05
CA GLN A 775 -38.30 -18.77 -36.04
C GLN A 775 -39.57 -18.14 -36.62
N ASN A 776 -39.46 -17.14 -37.50
CA ASN A 776 -40.60 -16.55 -38.19
C ASN A 776 -41.28 -17.55 -39.14
N PHE A 777 -40.50 -18.33 -39.91
CA PHE A 777 -41.04 -19.39 -40.77
C PHE A 777 -41.64 -20.55 -39.95
N GLU A 778 -41.02 -20.92 -38.83
CA GLU A 778 -41.54 -21.94 -37.90
C GLU A 778 -42.87 -21.49 -37.31
N ARG A 779 -42.93 -20.25 -36.85
CA ARG A 779 -44.15 -19.63 -36.33
C ARG A 779 -45.24 -19.55 -37.39
N ALA A 780 -44.91 -19.12 -38.62
CA ALA A 780 -45.86 -19.07 -39.72
C ALA A 780 -46.39 -20.46 -40.12
N PHE A 781 -45.52 -21.48 -40.10
CA PHE A 781 -45.92 -22.88 -40.31
C PHE A 781 -46.83 -23.38 -39.19
N GLU A 782 -46.50 -23.13 -37.93
CA GLU A 782 -47.30 -23.56 -36.78
C GLU A 782 -48.64 -22.80 -36.71
N GLU A 783 -48.66 -21.51 -37.05
CA GLU A 783 -49.89 -20.70 -37.17
C GLU A 783 -50.82 -21.24 -38.26
N ILE A 784 -50.29 -21.63 -39.43
CA ILE A 784 -51.10 -22.20 -40.51
C ILE A 784 -51.55 -23.63 -40.19
N LYS A 785 -50.72 -24.42 -39.51
CA LYS A 785 -51.07 -25.75 -39.02
C LYS A 785 -52.20 -25.68 -37.99
N GLU A 786 -52.17 -24.71 -37.08
CA GLU A 786 -53.27 -24.40 -36.17
C GLU A 786 -54.50 -23.84 -36.93
N LYS A 787 -54.34 -23.03 -37.98
CA LYS A 787 -55.47 -22.62 -38.86
C LYS A 787 -56.12 -23.79 -39.60
N VAL A 788 -55.36 -24.78 -40.06
CA VAL A 788 -55.91 -26.01 -40.68
C VAL A 788 -56.69 -26.83 -39.65
N LYS A 789 -56.17 -26.95 -38.44
CA LYS A 789 -56.81 -27.64 -37.33
C LYS A 789 -58.10 -26.93 -36.89
N THR A 790 -58.04 -25.60 -36.72
CA THR A 790 -59.20 -24.79 -36.36
C THR A 790 -60.22 -24.70 -37.50
N ALA A 791 -59.83 -24.65 -38.78
CA ALA A 791 -60.76 -24.72 -39.91
C ALA A 791 -61.46 -26.09 -40.02
N LYS A 792 -60.73 -27.19 -39.74
CA LYS A 792 -61.31 -28.54 -39.65
C LYS A 792 -62.30 -28.65 -38.49
N GLU A 793 -61.93 -28.12 -37.33
CA GLU A 793 -62.78 -28.06 -36.14
C GLU A 793 -63.95 -27.09 -36.33
N MET A 794 -63.77 -25.96 -37.02
CA MET A 794 -64.79 -24.97 -37.35
C MET A 794 -65.76 -25.47 -38.40
N ALA A 795 -65.34 -26.18 -39.45
CA ALA A 795 -66.28 -26.80 -40.38
C ALA A 795 -67.14 -27.85 -39.66
N LYS A 796 -66.54 -28.62 -38.76
CA LYS A 796 -67.24 -29.60 -37.91
C LYS A 796 -68.15 -28.92 -36.88
N ARG A 797 -67.70 -27.81 -36.28
CA ARG A 797 -68.48 -26.97 -35.34
C ARG A 797 -69.54 -26.13 -36.04
N LEU A 798 -69.37 -25.70 -37.29
CA LEU A 798 -70.36 -24.94 -38.07
C LEU A 798 -71.44 -25.85 -38.61
N LEU A 799 -71.11 -27.10 -38.94
CA LEU A 799 -72.13 -28.13 -39.15
C LEU A 799 -72.95 -28.36 -37.88
N GLN A 800 -72.28 -28.42 -36.73
CA GLN A 800 -72.95 -28.55 -35.43
C GLN A 800 -73.69 -27.28 -35.03
N ALA A 801 -73.16 -26.08 -35.33
CA ALA A 801 -73.73 -24.79 -34.99
C ALA A 801 -74.87 -24.42 -35.93
N ALA A 802 -74.82 -24.78 -37.21
CA ALA A 802 -75.96 -24.66 -38.11
C ALA A 802 -77.12 -25.52 -37.62
N LYS A 803 -76.86 -26.71 -37.04
CA LYS A 803 -77.85 -27.58 -36.37
C LYS A 803 -78.29 -27.06 -34.98
N HIS A 804 -77.39 -26.38 -34.25
CA HIS A 804 -77.64 -25.89 -32.89
C HIS A 804 -78.33 -24.51 -32.85
N VAL A 805 -78.03 -23.62 -33.81
CA VAL A 805 -78.66 -22.30 -34.01
C VAL A 805 -80.11 -22.42 -34.46
N THR A 806 -80.46 -23.60 -34.98
CA THR A 806 -81.76 -23.90 -35.54
C THR A 806 -82.63 -24.80 -34.65
N ASN A 807 -82.11 -25.12 -33.46
CA ASN A 807 -82.72 -25.92 -32.39
C ASN A 807 -83.45 -27.18 -32.87
N THR A 808 -82.71 -28.06 -33.54
CA THR A 808 -83.18 -29.35 -34.04
C THR A 808 -82.46 -30.51 -33.39
N ASP A 809 -83.23 -31.49 -32.89
CA ASP A 809 -82.68 -32.73 -32.34
C ASP A 809 -82.09 -33.59 -33.45
N VAL A 810 -81.18 -34.51 -33.09
CA VAL A 810 -80.09 -35.05 -33.94
C VAL A 810 -80.50 -35.60 -35.34
N ASP A 811 -81.79 -35.84 -35.61
CA ASP A 811 -82.33 -36.24 -36.94
C ASP A 811 -83.70 -35.60 -37.35
N SER A 812 -84.10 -34.42 -36.87
CA SER A 812 -85.34 -33.73 -37.34
C SER A 812 -85.14 -32.28 -37.81
N GLU A 813 -86.00 -31.75 -38.68
CA GLU A 813 -85.93 -30.39 -39.27
C GLU A 813 -86.56 -29.26 -38.41
N LEU A 814 -86.16 -28.01 -38.69
CA LEU A 814 -86.38 -26.75 -37.96
C LEU A 814 -87.82 -26.36 -37.56
N SER A 815 -87.96 -25.67 -36.41
CA SER A 815 -89.21 -25.20 -35.81
C SER A 815 -89.85 -23.95 -36.47
N PRO A 816 -91.20 -23.78 -36.38
CA PRO A 816 -91.95 -22.85 -37.24
C PRO A 816 -91.74 -21.34 -36.96
N GLU A 817 -91.36 -20.92 -35.75
CA GLU A 817 -91.19 -19.50 -35.38
C GLU A 817 -89.85 -18.90 -35.87
N LEU A 818 -88.80 -19.72 -35.97
CA LEU A 818 -87.54 -19.37 -36.64
C LEU A 818 -87.67 -19.39 -38.16
N ARG A 819 -88.58 -20.21 -38.72
CA ARG A 819 -88.96 -20.15 -40.14
C ARG A 819 -89.67 -18.83 -40.48
N GLN A 820 -90.61 -18.36 -39.65
CA GLN A 820 -91.31 -17.08 -39.87
C GLN A 820 -90.36 -15.85 -39.80
N SER A 821 -89.31 -15.93 -38.96
CA SER A 821 -88.27 -14.89 -38.84
C SER A 821 -87.23 -14.94 -39.96
N PHE A 822 -87.00 -16.10 -40.59
CA PHE A 822 -86.17 -16.26 -41.78
C PHE A 822 -86.93 -16.01 -43.09
N GLU A 823 -88.26 -16.16 -43.12
CA GLU A 823 -89.13 -15.85 -44.25
C GLU A 823 -89.32 -14.35 -44.46
N SER A 824 -89.21 -13.53 -43.40
CA SER A 824 -89.19 -12.06 -43.52
C SER A 824 -87.81 -11.49 -43.90
N CYS A 825 -86.79 -12.34 -44.02
CA CYS A 825 -85.44 -11.98 -44.48
C CYS A 825 -85.16 -12.53 -45.90
N PRO A 826 -84.36 -11.85 -46.73
CA PRO A 826 -84.18 -12.21 -48.14
C PRO A 826 -83.52 -13.60 -48.36
N SER A 827 -83.65 -14.19 -49.55
CA SER A 827 -83.40 -15.64 -49.78
C SER A 827 -82.20 -16.00 -50.67
N THR A 828 -81.47 -15.00 -51.15
CA THR A 828 -80.19 -15.14 -51.86
C THR A 828 -79.13 -14.28 -51.17
N LEU A 829 -77.85 -14.71 -51.22
CA LEU A 829 -76.74 -13.98 -50.60
C LEU A 829 -76.78 -12.48 -50.99
N ASP A 830 -77.07 -12.16 -52.25
CA ASP A 830 -77.07 -10.77 -52.76
C ASP A 830 -78.17 -9.85 -52.18
N GLU A 831 -79.37 -10.35 -51.83
CA GLU A 831 -80.41 -9.51 -51.21
C GLU A 831 -80.22 -9.38 -49.69
N ILE A 832 -79.67 -10.42 -49.06
CA ILE A 832 -79.16 -10.34 -47.69
C ILE A 832 -77.99 -9.35 -47.66
N ASP A 833 -77.14 -9.37 -48.69
CA ASP A 833 -76.02 -8.45 -48.89
C ASP A 833 -76.49 -7.02 -49.20
N ALA A 834 -77.65 -6.80 -49.84
CA ALA A 834 -78.21 -5.46 -50.07
C ALA A 834 -78.71 -4.78 -48.76
N ALA A 835 -79.35 -5.55 -47.87
CA ALA A 835 -79.73 -5.08 -46.53
C ALA A 835 -78.51 -4.91 -45.61
N ILE A 836 -77.46 -5.73 -45.82
CA ILE A 836 -76.13 -5.51 -45.25
C ILE A 836 -75.50 -4.24 -45.85
N HIS A 837 -75.75 -3.93 -47.13
CA HIS A 837 -75.20 -2.79 -47.86
C HIS A 837 -75.73 -1.45 -47.36
N GLU A 838 -77.00 -1.35 -46.94
CA GLU A 838 -77.58 -0.14 -46.33
C GLU A 838 -76.99 0.13 -44.93
N GLN A 839 -76.83 -0.93 -44.12
CA GLN A 839 -76.14 -0.83 -42.84
C GLN A 839 -74.62 -0.61 -43.01
N GLN A 840 -74.05 -1.06 -44.14
CA GLN A 840 -72.68 -0.74 -44.58
C GLN A 840 -72.53 0.71 -45.02
N ALA A 841 -73.50 1.30 -45.71
CA ALA A 841 -73.44 2.71 -46.13
C ALA A 841 -73.39 3.68 -44.93
N ARG A 842 -74.12 3.38 -43.84
CA ARG A 842 -73.99 4.11 -42.55
C ARG A 842 -72.67 3.83 -41.84
N ALA A 843 -72.13 2.62 -42.00
CA ALA A 843 -70.79 2.25 -41.55
C ALA A 843 -69.66 2.88 -42.38
N ASP A 844 -69.94 3.34 -43.60
CA ASP A 844 -68.98 3.95 -44.54
C ASP A 844 -68.95 5.49 -44.46
N SER A 845 -69.98 6.14 -43.90
CA SER A 845 -69.95 7.59 -43.58
C SER A 845 -69.08 7.95 -42.37
N LEU A 846 -68.70 6.95 -41.57
CA LEU A 846 -67.73 7.08 -40.50
C LEU A 846 -66.33 6.91 -41.10
N PHE A 847 -65.40 7.84 -40.82
CA PHE A 847 -64.10 7.91 -41.47
C PHE A 847 -63.37 6.56 -41.41
N GLN A 848 -62.76 6.17 -42.53
CA GLN A 848 -62.18 4.84 -42.72
C GLN A 848 -60.87 4.71 -41.93
N THR A 849 -61.00 4.44 -40.62
CA THR A 849 -59.85 4.09 -39.78
C THR A 849 -59.40 2.67 -40.14
N ASP A 850 -58.14 2.54 -40.55
CA ASP A 850 -57.56 1.29 -41.03
C ASP A 850 -57.56 0.19 -39.94
N GLU A 851 -57.89 -1.05 -40.28
CA GLU A 851 -57.89 -2.17 -39.32
C GLU A 851 -56.50 -2.40 -38.70
N ARG A 852 -55.45 -1.92 -39.38
CA ARG A 852 -54.07 -1.87 -38.87
C ARG A 852 -53.94 -0.94 -37.67
N VAL A 853 -54.62 0.20 -37.66
CA VAL A 853 -54.66 1.12 -36.52
C VAL A 853 -55.44 0.51 -35.36
N VAL A 854 -56.50 -0.26 -35.64
CA VAL A 854 -57.24 -1.02 -34.60
C VAL A 854 -56.44 -2.20 -34.07
N LYS A 855 -55.69 -2.91 -34.92
CA LYS A 855 -54.77 -4.00 -34.51
C LYS A 855 -53.57 -3.46 -33.76
N GLU A 856 -53.02 -2.32 -34.17
CA GLU A 856 -51.97 -1.59 -33.49
C GLU A 856 -52.48 -1.06 -32.15
N TYR A 857 -53.67 -0.46 -32.09
CA TYR A 857 -54.33 -0.07 -30.84
C TYR A 857 -54.58 -1.28 -29.95
N ARG A 858 -55.07 -2.42 -30.47
CA ARG A 858 -55.30 -3.65 -29.68
C ARG A 858 -54.00 -4.30 -29.24
N GLN A 859 -52.95 -4.26 -30.05
CA GLN A 859 -51.64 -4.80 -29.73
C GLN A 859 -50.93 -3.90 -28.71
N ARG A 860 -50.94 -2.58 -28.91
CA ARG A 860 -50.49 -1.61 -27.91
C ARG A 860 -51.34 -1.67 -26.65
N LYS A 861 -52.64 -1.96 -26.72
CA LYS A 861 -53.50 -2.20 -25.55
C LYS A 861 -53.15 -3.51 -24.84
N LYS A 862 -52.71 -4.54 -25.57
CA LYS A 862 -52.15 -5.77 -24.96
C LYS A 862 -50.77 -5.54 -24.37
N GLU A 863 -49.92 -4.75 -25.03
CA GLU A 863 -48.60 -4.36 -24.53
C GLU A 863 -48.75 -3.43 -23.32
N ILE A 864 -49.69 -2.49 -23.34
CA ILE A 864 -50.10 -1.68 -22.19
C ILE A 864 -50.66 -2.56 -21.10
N ALA A 865 -51.52 -3.55 -21.39
CA ALA A 865 -52.02 -4.47 -20.36
C ALA A 865 -50.89 -5.36 -19.79
N GLN A 866 -49.91 -5.74 -20.60
CA GLN A 866 -48.74 -6.49 -20.16
C GLN A 866 -47.79 -5.60 -19.35
N LEU A 867 -47.53 -4.37 -19.80
CA LEU A 867 -46.76 -3.37 -19.07
C LEU A 867 -47.48 -2.95 -17.79
N GLU A 868 -48.81 -2.85 -17.77
CA GLU A 868 -49.62 -2.62 -16.57
C GLU A 868 -49.53 -3.80 -15.62
N LYS A 869 -49.55 -5.03 -16.14
CA LYS A 869 -49.30 -6.23 -15.34
C LYS A 869 -47.88 -6.26 -14.80
N ASP A 870 -46.89 -5.85 -15.58
CA ASP A 870 -45.49 -5.79 -15.18
C ASP A 870 -45.23 -4.65 -14.19
N VAL A 871 -45.89 -3.49 -14.35
CA VAL A 871 -45.95 -2.39 -13.38
C VAL A 871 -46.62 -2.88 -12.12
N THR A 872 -47.74 -3.59 -12.20
CA THR A 872 -48.43 -4.14 -11.02
C THR A 872 -47.56 -5.17 -10.30
N ASN A 873 -46.89 -6.07 -11.05
CA ASN A 873 -45.98 -7.06 -10.49
C ASN A 873 -44.75 -6.39 -9.85
N ARG A 874 -44.14 -5.41 -10.53
CA ARG A 874 -43.00 -4.65 -10.00
C ARG A 874 -43.41 -3.75 -8.85
N GLN A 875 -44.63 -3.23 -8.84
CA GLN A 875 -45.20 -2.46 -7.75
C GLN A 875 -45.48 -3.36 -6.56
N GLN A 876 -45.97 -4.59 -6.76
CA GLN A 876 -46.11 -5.59 -5.70
C GLN A 876 -44.75 -6.02 -5.14
N GLN A 877 -43.74 -6.22 -6.00
CA GLN A 877 -42.38 -6.52 -5.57
C GLN A 877 -41.76 -5.34 -4.83
N LEU A 878 -41.91 -4.12 -5.35
CA LEU A 878 -41.43 -2.90 -4.72
C LEU A 878 -42.13 -2.69 -3.37
N HIS A 879 -43.44 -2.89 -3.30
CA HIS A 879 -44.21 -2.81 -2.06
C HIS A 879 -43.75 -3.87 -1.05
N GLY A 880 -43.58 -5.12 -1.47
CA GLY A 880 -43.04 -6.18 -0.61
C GLY A 880 -41.64 -5.86 -0.09
N HIS A 881 -40.74 -5.34 -0.94
CA HIS A 881 -39.41 -4.92 -0.52
C HIS A 881 -39.42 -3.63 0.32
N GLN A 882 -40.35 -2.71 0.09
CA GLN A 882 -40.56 -1.54 0.95
C GLN A 882 -41.07 -1.96 2.33
N GLU A 883 -41.95 -2.96 2.40
CA GLU A 883 -42.37 -3.57 3.67
C GLU A 883 -41.21 -4.27 4.38
N GLU A 884 -40.33 -4.95 3.65
CA GLU A 884 -39.09 -5.52 4.19
C GLU A 884 -38.14 -4.44 4.71
N VAL A 885 -37.97 -3.33 3.98
CA VAL A 885 -37.17 -2.17 4.41
C VAL A 885 -37.79 -1.55 5.66
N GLU A 886 -39.10 -1.33 5.72
CA GLU A 886 -39.77 -0.78 6.90
C GLU A 886 -39.71 -1.75 8.09
N LYS A 887 -39.78 -3.06 7.85
CA LYS A 887 -39.57 -4.07 8.89
C LYS A 887 -38.14 -4.04 9.42
N ALA A 888 -37.14 -4.08 8.54
CA ALA A 888 -35.73 -4.01 8.91
C ALA A 888 -35.39 -2.68 9.61
N LYS A 889 -36.00 -1.59 9.17
CA LYS A 889 -35.91 -0.27 9.79
C LYS A 889 -36.50 -0.28 11.19
N ARG A 890 -37.66 -0.88 11.43
CA ARG A 890 -38.21 -1.03 12.79
C ARG A 890 -37.33 -1.92 13.67
N GLU A 891 -36.83 -3.03 13.13
CA GLU A 891 -35.95 -3.97 13.83
C GLU A 891 -34.58 -3.37 14.19
N TRP A 892 -34.16 -2.30 13.52
CA TRP A 892 -32.92 -1.59 13.81
C TRP A 892 -33.13 -0.28 14.56
N LEU A 893 -34.01 0.61 14.07
CA LEU A 893 -34.18 1.97 14.58
C LEU A 893 -34.81 2.01 15.98
N GLU A 894 -35.80 1.17 16.28
CA GLU A 894 -36.43 1.16 17.60
C GLU A 894 -35.46 0.68 18.69
N PRO A 895 -34.76 -0.47 18.52
CA PRO A 895 -33.71 -0.85 19.46
C PRO A 895 -32.55 0.14 19.52
N LEU A 896 -32.19 0.78 18.39
CA LEU A 896 -31.15 1.80 18.36
C LEU A 896 -31.55 3.06 19.13
N ARG A 897 -32.78 3.57 18.96
CA ARG A 897 -33.29 4.71 19.72
C ARG A 897 -33.30 4.42 21.22
N GLY A 898 -33.85 3.27 21.62
CA GLY A 898 -33.84 2.86 23.02
C GLY A 898 -32.42 2.67 23.58
N LEU A 899 -31.47 2.22 22.75
CA LEU A 899 -30.05 2.13 23.13
C LEU A 899 -29.43 3.52 23.30
N ILE A 900 -29.65 4.44 22.36
CA ILE A 900 -29.16 5.82 22.44
C ILE A 900 -29.77 6.57 23.62
N GLU A 901 -31.06 6.39 23.89
CA GLU A 901 -31.73 6.97 25.05
C GLU A 901 -31.08 6.50 26.36
N ARG A 902 -30.81 5.19 26.51
CA ARG A 902 -30.10 4.66 27.67
C ARG A 902 -28.67 5.19 27.79
N ILE A 903 -27.95 5.32 26.66
CA ILE A 903 -26.62 5.94 26.67
C ILE A 903 -26.75 7.41 27.08
N ASN A 904 -27.75 8.13 26.58
CA ASN A 904 -27.99 9.54 26.87
C ASN A 904 -28.36 9.75 28.35
N GLU A 905 -29.19 8.90 28.93
CA GLU A 905 -29.51 8.92 30.37
C GLU A 905 -28.24 8.75 31.22
N ASN A 906 -27.45 7.72 30.93
CA ASN A 906 -26.19 7.47 31.66
C ASN A 906 -25.18 8.61 31.45
N PHE A 907 -25.05 9.12 30.23
CA PHE A 907 -24.15 10.21 29.89
C PHE A 907 -24.57 11.53 30.54
N SER A 908 -25.85 11.87 30.49
CA SER A 908 -26.44 13.04 31.13
C SER A 908 -26.26 12.96 32.64
N TYR A 909 -26.49 11.78 33.23
CA TYR A 909 -26.23 11.52 34.64
C TYR A 909 -24.75 11.77 35.00
N PHE A 910 -23.81 11.17 34.25
CA PHE A 910 -22.38 11.38 34.50
C PHE A 910 -21.93 12.84 34.33
N PHE A 911 -22.49 13.57 33.36
CA PHE A 911 -22.25 15.01 33.20
C PHE A 911 -22.84 15.82 34.36
N SER A 912 -24.04 15.47 34.84
CA SER A 912 -24.70 16.15 35.95
C SER A 912 -23.89 16.02 37.26
N CYS A 913 -23.28 14.86 37.52
CA CYS A 913 -22.38 14.65 38.65
C CYS A 913 -21.16 15.59 38.62
N MET A 914 -20.75 16.03 37.43
CA MET A 914 -19.66 17.01 37.28
C MET A 914 -20.11 18.47 37.40
N LYS A 915 -21.42 18.74 37.52
CA LYS A 915 -22.07 20.07 37.38
C LYS A 915 -21.99 20.62 35.95
N CYS A 916 -22.02 19.75 34.95
CA CYS A 916 -22.07 20.09 33.53
C CYS A 916 -23.33 19.46 32.91
N ALA A 917 -23.66 19.82 31.67
CA ALA A 917 -24.73 19.18 30.92
C ALA A 917 -24.15 18.55 29.65
N GLY A 918 -24.58 17.33 29.33
CA GLY A 918 -24.20 16.61 28.13
C GLY A 918 -25.41 15.88 27.59
N GLU A 919 -25.54 15.84 26.27
CA GLU A 919 -26.64 15.20 25.56
C GLU A 919 -26.08 14.42 24.37
N ILE A 920 -26.63 13.24 24.14
CA ILE A 920 -26.30 12.38 23.01
C ILE A 920 -27.55 12.23 22.16
N ASP A 921 -27.44 12.64 20.91
CA ASP A 921 -28.50 12.53 19.92
C ASP A 921 -28.10 11.59 18.79
N LEU A 922 -29.12 10.96 18.21
CA LEU A 922 -28.97 10.30 16.91
C LEU A 922 -28.94 11.37 15.81
N ASN A 923 -27.84 11.42 15.07
CA ASN A 923 -27.71 12.21 13.85
C ASN A 923 -28.54 11.56 12.74
N VAL A 924 -29.72 12.10 12.49
CA VAL A 924 -30.56 11.71 11.36
C VAL A 924 -30.20 12.63 10.18
N PRO A 925 -29.77 12.08 9.03
CA PRO A 925 -29.47 12.87 7.83
C PRO A 925 -30.73 13.54 7.25
N ASP A 926 -30.54 14.58 6.43
CA ASP A 926 -31.63 15.33 5.77
C ASP A 926 -32.55 14.43 4.93
N ASN A 927 -31.99 13.34 4.36
CA ASN A 927 -32.75 12.25 3.79
C ASN A 927 -32.79 11.06 4.79
N PRO A 928 -33.91 10.81 5.49
CA PRO A 928 -34.03 9.74 6.49
C PRO A 928 -33.86 8.31 5.95
N GLU A 929 -33.79 8.14 4.63
CA GLU A 929 -33.54 6.84 3.99
C GLU A 929 -32.06 6.58 3.68
N ASP A 930 -31.20 7.57 3.93
CA ASP A 930 -29.75 7.44 3.76
C ASP A 930 -29.11 6.82 5.01
N TYR A 931 -29.39 5.52 5.22
CA TYR A 931 -28.96 4.78 6.42
C TYR A 931 -27.43 4.70 6.58
N GLU A 932 -26.65 5.02 5.55
CA GLU A 932 -25.19 5.13 5.65
C GLU A 932 -24.72 6.37 6.40
N LYS A 933 -25.52 7.45 6.39
CA LYS A 933 -25.20 8.74 7.02
C LYS A 933 -25.78 8.90 8.43
N TYR A 934 -26.43 7.87 8.95
CA TYR A 934 -26.83 7.87 10.35
C TYR A 934 -25.60 7.87 11.24
N GLY A 935 -25.62 8.68 12.30
CA GLY A 935 -24.48 8.85 13.18
C GLY A 935 -24.87 9.20 14.61
N ILE A 936 -23.89 9.36 15.48
CA ILE A 936 -24.10 9.84 16.86
C ILE A 936 -23.53 11.26 16.99
N LYS A 937 -24.34 12.17 17.54
CA LYS A 937 -23.96 13.55 17.86
C LYS A 937 -23.84 13.70 19.37
N ILE A 938 -22.66 14.12 19.83
CA ILE A 938 -22.40 14.41 21.23
C ILE A 938 -22.43 15.94 21.40
N LYS A 939 -23.36 16.44 22.21
CA LYS A 939 -23.49 17.84 22.59
C LYS A 939 -23.10 18.00 24.06
N VAL A 940 -22.31 19.03 24.34
CA VAL A 940 -21.79 19.28 25.71
C VAL A 940 -21.87 20.75 26.07
N LYS A 941 -22.04 21.00 27.37
CA LYS A 941 -22.08 22.31 28.01
C LYS A 941 -21.29 22.24 29.31
N PHE A 942 -20.18 22.98 29.37
CA PHE A 942 -19.28 22.99 30.53
C PHE A 942 -19.51 24.18 31.48
N ARG A 943 -20.21 25.23 31.03
CA ARG A 943 -20.47 26.45 31.79
C ARG A 943 -21.94 26.86 31.66
N ASP A 944 -22.53 27.38 32.74
CA ASP A 944 -23.95 27.76 32.77
C ASP A 944 -24.32 28.84 31.75
N SER A 945 -23.38 29.72 31.39
CA SER A 945 -23.55 30.80 30.40
C SER A 945 -23.49 30.35 28.94
N GLU A 946 -23.12 29.09 28.66
CA GLU A 946 -22.98 28.57 27.29
C GLU A 946 -24.20 27.72 26.89
N SER A 947 -24.50 27.67 25.59
CA SER A 947 -25.48 26.75 25.03
C SER A 947 -24.87 25.36 24.79
N LEU A 948 -25.69 24.30 24.76
CA LEU A 948 -25.27 22.97 24.32
C LEU A 948 -24.71 23.05 22.89
N ARG A 949 -23.45 22.65 22.71
CA ARG A 949 -22.77 22.68 21.42
C ARG A 949 -22.19 21.32 21.07
N GLU A 950 -22.16 21.01 19.78
CA GLU A 950 -21.58 19.79 19.25
C GLU A 950 -20.07 19.72 19.50
N LEU A 951 -19.59 18.55 19.88
CA LEU A 951 -18.18 18.27 20.14
C LEU A 951 -17.38 18.31 18.83
N THR A 952 -16.79 19.47 18.49
CA THR A 952 -16.02 19.66 17.26
C THR A 952 -14.58 20.11 17.56
N PRO A 953 -13.57 19.71 16.74
CA PRO A 953 -12.17 20.05 17.00
C PRO A 953 -11.84 21.55 17.10
N HIS A 954 -12.75 22.42 16.62
CA HIS A 954 -12.54 23.86 16.52
C HIS A 954 -13.08 24.66 17.71
N HIS A 955 -13.97 24.10 18.54
CA HIS A 955 -14.75 24.88 19.52
C HIS A 955 -14.47 24.55 20.99
N GLN A 956 -13.99 23.35 21.33
CA GLN A 956 -13.70 22.96 22.72
C GLN A 956 -12.20 22.84 23.02
N SER A 957 -11.83 23.03 24.28
CA SER A 957 -10.45 22.78 24.73
C SER A 957 -10.10 21.28 24.70
N GLY A 958 -8.80 20.95 24.59
CA GLY A 958 -8.34 19.56 24.57
C GLY A 958 -8.71 18.76 25.83
N GLY A 959 -8.84 19.44 26.98
CA GLY A 959 -9.26 18.83 28.25
C GLY A 959 -10.76 18.50 28.28
N GLU A 960 -11.62 19.45 27.90
CA GLU A 960 -13.07 19.25 27.80
C GLU A 960 -13.46 18.13 26.83
N ARG A 961 -12.73 18.04 25.71
CA ARG A 961 -12.93 16.95 24.74
C ARG A 961 -12.54 15.59 25.32
N SER A 962 -11.48 15.54 26.11
CA SER A 962 -11.03 14.32 26.77
C SER A 962 -12.05 13.86 27.82
N VAL A 963 -12.53 14.77 28.66
CA VAL A 963 -13.58 14.49 29.66
C VAL A 963 -14.87 13.97 28.99
N SER A 964 -15.34 14.65 27.94
CA SER A 964 -16.56 14.26 27.21
C SER A 964 -16.45 12.86 26.60
N THR A 965 -15.30 12.56 26.00
CA THR A 965 -15.04 11.26 25.37
C THR A 965 -15.01 10.15 26.41
N VAL A 966 -14.39 10.40 27.57
CA VAL A 966 -14.31 9.43 28.67
C VAL A 966 -15.69 9.11 29.24
N LEU A 967 -16.52 10.11 29.50
CA LEU A 967 -17.86 9.89 30.06
C LEU A 967 -18.78 9.20 29.07
N TYR A 968 -18.64 9.50 27.78
CA TYR A 968 -19.33 8.77 26.72
C TYR A 968 -18.92 7.30 26.71
N MET A 969 -17.62 7.01 26.76
CA MET A 969 -17.13 5.63 26.87
C MET A 969 -17.61 4.93 28.13
N MET A 970 -17.70 5.63 29.27
CA MET A 970 -18.27 5.06 30.50
C MET A 970 -19.75 4.71 30.34
N ALA A 971 -20.55 5.58 29.71
CA ALA A 971 -21.95 5.33 29.41
C ALA A 971 -22.14 4.13 28.47
N LEU A 972 -21.29 4.01 27.43
CA LEU A 972 -21.27 2.83 26.56
C LEU A 972 -20.86 1.57 27.31
N GLN A 973 -19.83 1.67 28.14
CA GLN A 973 -19.32 0.57 28.92
C GLN A 973 -20.40 0.03 29.86
N GLU A 974 -21.15 0.86 30.58
CA GLU A 974 -22.22 0.37 31.47
C GLU A 974 -23.23 -0.56 30.78
N LEU A 975 -23.52 -0.33 29.49
CA LEU A 975 -24.44 -1.14 28.70
C LEU A 975 -23.79 -2.40 28.08
N ALA A 976 -22.48 -2.39 27.86
CA ALA A 976 -21.76 -3.50 27.25
C ALA A 976 -21.59 -4.67 28.24
N LYS A 977 -22.24 -5.81 27.97
CA LYS A 977 -22.05 -7.05 28.74
C LYS A 977 -20.73 -7.71 28.35
N CYS A 978 -19.69 -7.51 29.15
CA CYS A 978 -18.40 -8.20 29.00
C CYS A 978 -17.91 -8.69 30.37
N PRO A 979 -17.15 -9.79 30.45
CA PRO A 979 -16.74 -10.39 31.71
C PRO A 979 -15.70 -9.55 32.47
N PHE A 980 -14.84 -8.85 31.74
CA PHE A 980 -13.91 -7.88 32.30
C PHE A 980 -13.60 -6.75 31.31
N ARG A 981 -13.11 -5.60 31.80
CA ARG A 981 -12.70 -4.42 31.01
C ARG A 981 -11.30 -3.98 31.34
N CYS A 982 -10.54 -3.50 30.36
CA CYS A 982 -9.20 -2.96 30.55
C CYS A 982 -9.10 -1.54 30.01
N VAL A 983 -8.75 -0.59 30.86
CA VAL A 983 -8.65 0.83 30.56
C VAL A 983 -7.29 1.37 30.99
N ASP A 984 -6.53 1.87 30.01
CA ASP A 984 -5.14 2.33 30.20
C ASP A 984 -5.03 3.86 30.11
N GLU A 985 -4.65 4.50 31.22
CA GLU A 985 -4.30 5.93 31.31
C GLU A 985 -5.42 6.90 30.85
N ILE A 986 -6.67 6.58 31.22
CA ILE A 986 -7.87 7.40 30.93
C ILE A 986 -7.80 8.82 31.52
N ASN A 987 -6.91 9.04 32.49
CA ASN A 987 -6.71 10.30 33.20
C ASN A 987 -5.76 11.31 32.51
N GLN A 988 -5.12 10.96 31.39
CA GLN A 988 -4.14 11.85 30.74
C GLN A 988 -4.80 12.93 29.87
N GLY A 989 -4.36 14.19 30.05
CA GLY A 989 -4.84 15.33 29.27
C GLY A 989 -6.03 16.06 29.90
N MET A 990 -6.47 15.65 31.08
CA MET A 990 -7.47 16.34 31.90
C MET A 990 -6.79 17.19 32.99
N ASP A 991 -7.50 18.20 33.46
CA ASP A 991 -7.12 18.98 34.63
C ASP A 991 -7.41 18.20 35.94
N PRO A 992 -6.67 18.47 37.03
CA PRO A 992 -6.76 17.68 38.26
C PRO A 992 -8.16 17.61 38.90
N VAL A 993 -9.00 18.63 38.69
CA VAL A 993 -10.37 18.68 39.24
C VAL A 993 -11.27 17.69 38.51
N ASN A 994 -11.25 17.69 37.17
CA ASN A 994 -12.02 16.73 36.38
C ASN A 994 -11.45 15.32 36.48
N GLU A 995 -10.13 15.16 36.58
CA GLU A 995 -9.46 13.87 36.80
C GLU A 995 -10.01 13.16 38.06
N ARG A 996 -10.17 13.91 39.16
CA ARG A 996 -10.68 13.37 40.43
C ARG A 996 -12.15 12.94 40.32
N LYS A 997 -13.00 13.79 39.74
CA LYS A 997 -14.42 13.50 39.56
C LYS A 997 -14.66 12.29 38.66
N VAL A 998 -13.91 12.18 37.55
CA VAL A 998 -13.98 11.02 36.65
C VAL A 998 -13.56 9.75 37.37
N PHE A 999 -12.50 9.80 38.17
CA PHE A 999 -12.07 8.64 38.96
C PHE A 999 -13.12 8.21 39.99
N GLU A 1000 -13.71 9.17 40.72
CA GLU A 1000 -14.78 8.93 41.69
C GLU A 1000 -16.00 8.28 41.04
N LEU A 1001 -16.41 8.78 39.87
CA LEU A 1001 -17.48 8.19 39.07
C LEU A 1001 -17.18 6.75 38.63
N VAL A 1002 -15.95 6.45 38.22
CA VAL A 1002 -15.52 5.08 37.88
C VAL A 1002 -15.65 4.17 39.10
N VAL A 1003 -15.17 4.60 40.27
CA VAL A 1003 -15.26 3.82 41.52
C VAL A 1003 -16.71 3.56 41.91
N GLN A 1004 -17.56 4.59 41.91
CA GLN A 1004 -18.99 4.48 42.29
C GLN A 1004 -19.79 3.57 41.33
N THR A 1005 -19.43 3.56 40.05
CA THR A 1005 -20.14 2.77 39.03
C THR A 1005 -19.67 1.31 39.01
N VAL A 1006 -18.36 1.08 39.18
CA VAL A 1006 -17.72 -0.23 38.98
C VAL A 1006 -17.61 -1.05 40.26
N CYS A 1007 -17.64 -0.44 41.44
CA CYS A 1007 -17.60 -1.17 42.72
C CYS A 1007 -18.96 -1.74 43.16
N ARG A 1008 -19.99 -1.67 42.32
CA ARG A 1008 -21.30 -2.30 42.55
C ARG A 1008 -21.16 -3.83 42.45
N ARG A 1009 -21.79 -4.60 43.36
CA ARG A 1009 -21.71 -6.09 43.37
C ARG A 1009 -22.20 -6.75 42.07
N SER A 1010 -23.00 -6.05 41.26
CA SER A 1010 -23.47 -6.52 39.95
C SER A 1010 -22.58 -6.12 38.76
N ALA A 1011 -21.49 -5.38 38.97
CA ALA A 1011 -20.61 -4.91 37.90
C ALA A 1011 -19.65 -6.00 37.39
N SER A 1012 -19.11 -5.82 36.19
CA SER A 1012 -18.07 -6.69 35.63
C SER A 1012 -16.69 -6.32 36.17
N GLN A 1013 -15.73 -7.25 36.08
CA GLN A 1013 -14.36 -6.99 36.51
C GLN A 1013 -13.74 -5.83 35.69
N TYR A 1014 -12.98 -4.94 36.33
CA TYR A 1014 -12.47 -3.75 35.67
C TYR A 1014 -11.00 -3.53 36.02
N PHE A 1015 -10.15 -3.31 35.02
CA PHE A 1015 -8.74 -3.01 35.18
C PHE A 1015 -8.51 -1.56 34.81
N LEU A 1016 -8.24 -0.72 35.80
CA LEU A 1016 -7.91 0.69 35.62
C LEU A 1016 -6.41 0.89 35.84
N LEU A 1017 -5.69 1.31 34.81
CA LEU A 1017 -4.27 1.64 34.94
C LEU A 1017 -4.12 3.15 35.08
N THR A 1018 -3.55 3.58 36.19
CA THR A 1018 -3.26 5.01 36.43
C THR A 1018 -1.82 5.20 36.90
N PRO A 1019 -1.12 6.25 36.42
CA PRO A 1019 0.23 6.55 36.88
C PRO A 1019 0.28 7.22 38.25
N LYS A 1020 -0.85 7.73 38.75
CA LYS A 1020 -0.96 8.45 40.02
C LYS A 1020 -2.13 7.91 40.82
N LEU A 1021 -1.88 7.67 42.11
CA LEU A 1021 -2.95 7.56 43.10
C LEU A 1021 -3.29 9.00 43.51
N LEU A 1022 -4.51 9.46 43.25
CA LEU A 1022 -4.91 10.79 43.73
C LEU A 1022 -5.01 10.72 45.28
N PRO A 1023 -4.49 11.71 46.01
CA PRO A 1023 -4.66 11.78 47.46
C PRO A 1023 -6.14 11.96 47.81
N ASP A 1024 -6.57 11.46 48.98
CA ASP A 1024 -7.95 11.49 49.50
C ASP A 1024 -9.02 11.05 48.48
N LEU A 1025 -8.79 9.90 47.83
CA LEU A 1025 -9.81 9.20 47.07
C LEU A 1025 -10.68 8.35 48.00
N GLU A 1026 -11.97 8.22 47.67
CA GLU A 1026 -12.85 7.24 48.31
C GLU A 1026 -12.47 5.84 47.82
N TYR A 1027 -12.12 4.95 48.77
CA TYR A 1027 -11.82 3.54 48.50
C TYR A 1027 -13.01 2.69 48.93
N SER A 1028 -13.39 1.73 48.08
CA SER A 1028 -14.39 0.72 48.39
C SER A 1028 -13.72 -0.60 48.79
N ASP A 1029 -14.34 -1.37 49.67
CA ASP A 1029 -13.86 -2.73 50.04
C ASP A 1029 -13.77 -3.69 48.84
N ASN A 1030 -14.52 -3.41 47.77
CA ASN A 1030 -14.51 -4.18 46.53
C ASN A 1030 -13.36 -3.78 45.57
N MET A 1031 -12.49 -2.85 45.97
CA MET A 1031 -11.38 -2.38 45.15
C MET A 1031 -10.07 -3.11 45.51
N THR A 1032 -9.44 -3.69 44.50
CA THR A 1032 -8.10 -4.30 44.61
C THR A 1032 -7.07 -3.35 44.00
N VAL A 1033 -6.10 -2.90 44.79
CA VAL A 1033 -5.01 -2.06 44.32
C VAL A 1033 -3.77 -2.90 44.06
N LEU A 1034 -3.29 -2.90 42.81
CA LEU A 1034 -2.10 -3.62 42.38
C LEU A 1034 -0.96 -2.64 42.15
N CYS A 1035 0.00 -2.62 43.07
CA CYS A 1035 1.16 -1.74 42.99
C CYS A 1035 2.26 -2.38 42.13
N VAL A 1036 2.49 -1.84 40.94
CA VAL A 1036 3.58 -2.24 40.06
C VAL A 1036 4.84 -1.46 40.43
N CYS A 1037 5.69 -2.11 41.21
CA CYS A 1037 7.00 -1.60 41.56
C CYS A 1037 8.06 -2.43 40.83
N ASN A 1038 8.59 -1.92 39.71
CA ASN A 1038 9.67 -2.61 39.00
C ASN A 1038 11.00 -1.91 39.33
N GLY A 1039 12.01 -2.67 39.74
CA GLY A 1039 13.30 -2.13 40.14
C GLY A 1039 14.39 -3.21 40.28
N PRO A 1040 15.67 -2.83 40.24
CA PRO A 1040 16.80 -3.76 40.20
C PRO A 1040 16.99 -4.61 41.46
N TYR A 1041 16.33 -4.24 42.57
CA TYR A 1041 16.43 -4.93 43.87
C TYR A 1041 15.13 -5.64 44.27
N MET A 1042 14.22 -5.89 43.33
CA MET A 1042 12.98 -6.61 43.62
C MET A 1042 13.24 -8.11 43.82
N LEU A 1043 12.61 -8.68 44.85
CA LEU A 1043 12.60 -10.12 45.09
C LEU A 1043 11.77 -10.83 44.00
N ASN A 1044 12.11 -12.07 43.70
CA ASN A 1044 11.27 -12.91 42.86
C ASN A 1044 9.89 -13.08 43.53
N HIS A 1045 8.80 -13.12 42.75
CA HIS A 1045 7.44 -13.32 43.29
C HIS A 1045 7.31 -14.62 44.11
N THR A 1046 8.18 -15.60 43.87
CA THR A 1046 8.27 -16.85 44.64
C THR A 1046 8.93 -16.68 46.03
N GLU A 1047 9.73 -15.64 46.23
CA GLU A 1047 10.45 -15.33 47.48
C GLU A 1047 9.69 -14.32 48.35
N TRP A 1048 8.85 -13.49 47.73
CA TRP A 1048 8.00 -12.51 48.41
C TRP A 1048 6.74 -13.15 49.01
N ASN A 1049 6.45 -12.85 50.27
CA ASN A 1049 5.23 -13.32 50.94
C ASN A 1049 4.61 -12.21 51.80
N LEU A 1050 3.51 -11.63 51.31
CA LEU A 1050 2.80 -10.53 51.97
C LEU A 1050 2.34 -10.88 53.39
N LYS A 1051 1.87 -12.11 53.63
CA LYS A 1051 1.43 -12.55 54.97
C LYS A 1051 2.60 -12.59 55.95
N LYS A 1052 3.77 -13.09 55.51
CA LYS A 1052 5.00 -13.11 56.31
C LYS A 1052 5.50 -11.69 56.59
N PHE A 1053 5.41 -10.80 55.61
CA PHE A 1053 5.75 -9.38 55.77
C PHE A 1053 4.83 -8.67 56.75
N ILE A 1054 3.50 -8.77 56.60
CA ILE A 1054 2.52 -8.15 57.52
C ILE A 1054 2.71 -8.69 58.93
N ARG A 1055 2.90 -10.00 59.10
CA ARG A 1055 3.18 -10.59 60.42
C ARG A 1055 4.46 -10.05 61.04
N ARG A 1056 5.54 -9.90 60.25
CA ARG A 1056 6.81 -9.33 60.72
C ARG A 1056 6.67 -7.85 61.06
N ARG A 1057 5.92 -7.08 60.27
CA ARG A 1057 5.65 -5.67 60.52
C ARG A 1057 4.85 -5.48 61.81
N LYS A 1058 3.74 -6.21 61.99
CA LYS A 1058 2.97 -6.17 63.24
C LYS A 1058 3.86 -6.48 64.44
N ARG A 1059 4.68 -7.53 64.33
CA ARG A 1059 5.65 -7.87 65.38
C ARG A 1059 6.68 -6.77 65.68
N LEU A 1060 7.09 -5.98 64.68
CA LEU A 1060 8.01 -4.84 64.84
C LEU A 1060 7.32 -3.56 65.29
N GLU A 1061 5.99 -3.47 65.14
CA GLU A 1061 5.16 -2.36 65.69
C GLU A 1061 4.74 -2.67 67.13
N ASP A 1062 4.72 -3.95 67.51
CA ASP A 1062 4.45 -4.45 68.87
C ASP A 1062 5.73 -4.56 69.74
N GLU A 1063 6.93 -4.51 69.14
CA GLU A 1063 8.26 -4.39 69.79
C GLU A 1063 8.67 -2.92 69.88
#